data_AF-A0A8K0S9B1-F1
#
_entry.id   AF-A0A8K0S9B1-F1
#
_cell.length_a   1.000
_cell.length_b   1.000
_cell.length_c   1.000
_cell.angle_alpha   90.00
_cell.angle_beta   90.00
_cell.angle_gamma   90.00
#
_symmetry.space_group_name_H-M   'P 1'
#
loop_
_entity.id
_entity.type
_entity.pdbx_description
1 polymer ?
#
loop_
_entity_poly.entity_id
_entity_poly.type
_entity_poly.pdbx_seq_one_letter_code
_entity_poly.pdbx_strand_id
1 'polypeptide(L)'
;MAPSRAKSFSYLFVLVVGIVLCVFASPVFSKSLASQPSPNADVELICHTDNAKDCYPKVFQATDEFQIVHDDQELPHGLHVRLNMSNGKKEAKINVPDEGNPALEGLPVDQAIVVVDQGQTEDSQIPKGAPAYEPIGKIKEPQGEEFVGKPFFTAIKMLKAGETNGGKEFDDALEGMEELSHDIYYGLKVTEDPAVLKALFCMMADSDVAYPADITPRDHQAAAILGASLQNNAAALKEVTKQWTGLMEAQCPKTGKSLKDSLYSPLVPAHVPTSINTKTLASTAKAKVGAINGLMKSDIIRAEFLKNDGMKLLLEVLVPQGKEWETTQRKVGQLVLDTFLDEDMGAKPGQWPRTERTSDAKCRVYETSTEEGCWDYHVARILKENKRDSGHWSRDLHDRLAALRKNGKYPPRVELHCFKPTEVRACSRCHAVSYCDAACQSANWTAVHSKECKVLRKVTEQGRPGLPTPVRAVIQALVKPEIGAALEDLEGNVVSWRNSEKWADMEMMAMGASSFAGLGTGQTEVQKALTLLCKIQTNAFHRYDADLGQVGIFLGPKLAMANHSCIPNAMVQFVGRRAILRAEKPIKADQEIEISYTDYTFPLSKRTQALAPYFFDCLCLRCEKDLNVYQVCAASPVIDMNRHSLVVDVGKLGRHSAAKDSSKASAARRYSEELSDLLDEKDLSPSLETRRAALRARYQQCKGLVAEKLWAVSPLPQLLSEISILYAEEENFVYALVTSCFIATSCDPYRYVLPYHPIRIKGLLLVAKLLANTAADTASLGNSQSVASKRDFNQRALQTLQEIDQVSLCQMLLIMILKSVPRGYAQEWEVSVTAKHMLDEINQLPGRDQELSLINSWTEKPEADQARAFFEYAVVKQVDALANLGVEIFEMEFGQ
;
A
#
# COMPACT_ATOMS: atom_id res chain seq x y z
N MET A 1 -27.98 22.36 65.92
CA MET A 1 -26.87 23.27 66.24
C MET A 1 -26.23 23.72 64.94
N ALA A 2 -26.08 25.03 64.81
CA ALA A 2 -25.71 25.79 63.62
C ALA A 2 -24.15 25.79 63.39
N PRO A 3 -23.59 26.52 62.41
CA PRO A 3 -23.76 26.31 60.96
C PRO A 3 -22.49 26.65 60.09
N SER A 4 -22.61 26.47 58.76
CA SER A 4 -22.12 27.37 57.68
C SER A 4 -20.60 27.53 57.44
N ARG A 5 -20.09 27.74 56.21
CA ARG A 5 -20.55 28.66 55.15
C ARG A 5 -20.20 28.17 53.74
N ALA A 6 -21.18 28.34 52.85
CA ALA A 6 -21.03 28.57 51.43
C ALA A 6 -21.46 30.02 51.10
N LYS A 7 -21.04 30.53 49.93
CA LYS A 7 -21.63 31.59 49.05
C LYS A 7 -20.50 32.48 48.48
N SER A 8 -20.31 32.67 47.16
CA SER A 8 -21.20 32.98 46.03
C SER A 8 -21.39 34.49 45.77
N PHE A 9 -21.02 34.90 44.55
CA PHE A 9 -21.61 35.90 43.63
C PHE A 9 -22.30 37.18 44.14
N SER A 10 -22.02 38.31 43.48
CA SER A 10 -22.98 39.15 42.71
C SER A 10 -22.26 40.43 42.21
N TYR A 11 -22.30 40.83 40.93
CA TYR A 11 -23.41 41.34 40.10
C TYR A 11 -23.97 42.72 40.52
N LEU A 12 -24.41 43.48 39.50
CA LEU A 12 -25.14 44.76 39.44
C LEU A 12 -24.24 46.02 39.22
N PHE A 13 -24.56 46.98 38.35
CA PHE A 13 -25.84 47.42 37.80
C PHE A 13 -25.63 48.19 36.47
N VAL A 14 -26.54 48.03 35.52
CA VAL A 14 -26.63 48.75 34.23
C VAL A 14 -27.57 49.95 34.38
N LEU A 15 -27.14 51.15 33.98
CA LEU A 15 -27.95 52.30 33.51
C LEU A 15 -26.96 53.35 32.94
N VAL A 16 -26.92 53.83 31.69
CA VAL A 16 -27.90 54.25 30.65
C VAL A 16 -27.74 55.76 30.38
N VAL A 17 -27.73 56.11 29.08
CA VAL A 17 -27.74 57.46 28.43
C VAL A 17 -26.40 58.23 28.44
N GLY A 18 -25.85 58.78 27.36
CA GLY A 18 -26.37 59.06 26.03
C GLY A 18 -26.28 60.56 25.69
N ILE A 19 -25.30 60.90 24.84
CA ILE A 19 -25.28 62.03 23.87
C ILE A 19 -24.89 63.44 24.37
N VAL A 20 -24.07 64.10 23.52
CA VAL A 20 -23.88 65.57 23.29
C VAL A 20 -22.74 66.20 24.11
N LEU A 21 -21.51 66.35 23.59
CA LEU A 21 -20.98 67.24 22.53
C LEU A 21 -20.40 68.57 23.05
N CYS A 22 -19.22 68.86 22.49
CA CYS A 22 -18.60 70.17 22.24
C CYS A 22 -17.78 70.81 23.36
N VAL A 23 -16.79 71.61 22.92
CA VAL A 23 -15.81 72.48 23.63
C VAL A 23 -14.42 71.83 23.75
N PHE A 24 -13.35 72.17 23.02
CA PHE A 24 -13.00 73.08 21.90
C PHE A 24 -11.63 72.55 21.39
N ALA A 25 -11.32 72.24 20.11
CA ALA A 25 -11.48 72.89 18.81
C ALA A 25 -10.35 73.87 18.41
N SER A 26 -9.53 73.44 17.44
CA SER A 26 -8.87 74.20 16.33
C SER A 26 -7.75 75.22 16.68
N PRO A 27 -6.76 75.55 15.80
CA PRO A 27 -6.87 75.61 14.34
C PRO A 27 -5.70 75.06 13.49
N VAL A 28 -6.05 74.85 12.23
CA VAL A 28 -5.21 74.75 11.04
C VAL A 28 -4.41 76.04 10.84
N PHE A 29 -3.11 75.93 10.58
CA PHE A 29 -2.34 76.94 9.86
C PHE A 29 -1.52 76.28 8.75
N SER A 30 -1.94 76.57 7.53
CA SER A 30 -1.24 76.27 6.29
C SER A 30 0.15 76.91 6.29
N LYS A 31 1.18 76.12 5.97
CA LYS A 31 2.39 76.66 5.34
C LYS A 31 2.22 76.52 3.83
N SER A 32 2.01 77.67 3.19
CA SER A 32 2.15 77.89 1.76
C SER A 32 3.62 77.81 1.37
N LEU A 33 3.95 76.94 0.43
CA LEU A 33 5.11 76.98 -0.47
C LEU A 33 4.76 76.04 -1.62
N ALA A 34 4.90 76.35 -2.89
CA ALA A 34 5.15 77.58 -3.62
C ALA A 34 4.57 77.29 -5.02
N SER A 35 4.12 78.30 -5.74
CA SER A 35 3.71 78.08 -7.13
C SER A 35 4.94 77.78 -8.00
N GLN A 36 4.68 76.99 -9.05
CA GLN A 36 5.45 76.76 -10.28
C GLN A 36 6.20 75.42 -10.41
N PRO A 37 6.33 74.87 -11.63
CA PRO A 37 5.84 75.39 -12.93
C PRO A 37 4.72 74.53 -13.52
N SER A 38 3.84 75.14 -14.32
CA SER A 38 3.03 74.39 -15.29
C SER A 38 3.99 73.71 -16.27
N PRO A 39 4.01 72.37 -16.39
CA PRO A 39 4.80 71.71 -17.41
C PRO A 39 3.94 71.53 -18.66
N ASN A 40 4.37 72.22 -19.70
CA ASN A 40 4.22 71.91 -21.12
C ASN A 40 2.89 71.32 -21.63
N ALA A 41 2.27 72.16 -22.45
CA ALA A 41 1.17 72.04 -23.41
C ALA A 41 0.95 70.74 -24.22
N ASP A 42 1.44 69.56 -23.84
CA ASP A 42 1.22 68.32 -24.60
C ASP A 42 1.00 67.08 -23.71
N VAL A 43 0.20 67.19 -22.62
CA VAL A 43 -0.20 66.03 -21.81
C VAL A 43 -1.72 65.98 -21.65
N GLU A 44 -2.37 64.98 -22.27
CA GLU A 44 -3.80 64.69 -22.10
C GLU A 44 -4.12 64.47 -20.61
N LEU A 45 -5.15 65.13 -20.08
CA LEU A 45 -5.64 64.94 -18.71
C LEU A 45 -6.95 64.15 -18.70
N ILE A 46 -7.15 63.31 -17.69
CA ILE A 46 -8.46 62.70 -17.42
C ILE A 46 -9.10 63.42 -16.23
N CYS A 47 -10.34 63.87 -16.42
CA CYS A 47 -11.14 64.58 -15.44
C CYS A 47 -12.49 63.90 -15.30
N HIS A 48 -12.81 63.41 -14.11
CA HIS A 48 -14.13 62.79 -13.84
C HIS A 48 -15.16 63.77 -13.29
N THR A 49 -14.75 65.00 -13.02
CA THR A 49 -15.63 66.06 -12.50
C THR A 49 -15.24 67.42 -13.09
N ASP A 50 -16.14 68.39 -12.97
CA ASP A 50 -15.93 69.76 -13.47
C ASP A 50 -14.90 70.56 -12.63
N ASN A 51 -14.39 69.97 -11.55
CA ASN A 51 -13.41 70.57 -10.68
C ASN A 51 -11.99 70.24 -11.16
N ALA A 52 -11.29 71.25 -11.68
CA ALA A 52 -9.96 71.10 -12.27
C ALA A 52 -8.89 70.51 -11.33
N LYS A 53 -9.13 70.50 -10.02
CA LYS A 53 -8.20 69.91 -9.03
C LYS A 53 -8.28 68.39 -8.91
N ASP A 54 -9.37 67.79 -9.40
CA ASP A 54 -9.59 66.34 -9.35
C ASP A 54 -9.15 65.65 -10.65
N CYS A 55 -8.63 66.44 -11.60
CA CYS A 55 -8.05 65.96 -12.85
C CYS A 55 -6.62 65.49 -12.64
N TYR A 56 -6.24 64.40 -13.31
CA TYR A 56 -4.88 63.87 -13.30
C TYR A 56 -4.41 63.52 -14.71
N PRO A 57 -3.09 63.46 -14.95
CA PRO A 57 -2.54 63.17 -16.28
C PRO A 57 -2.99 61.81 -16.79
N LYS A 58 -3.38 61.69 -18.05
CA LYS A 58 -3.78 60.41 -18.66
C LYS A 58 -2.68 59.37 -18.57
N VAL A 59 -1.44 59.78 -18.79
CA VAL A 59 -0.26 58.93 -18.58
C VAL A 59 0.38 59.28 -17.23
N PHE A 60 0.53 58.29 -16.36
CA PHE A 60 1.01 58.43 -15.00
C PHE A 60 2.43 59.01 -14.94
N GLN A 61 2.60 60.09 -14.18
CA GLN A 61 3.88 60.76 -14.01
C GLN A 61 4.52 60.33 -12.69
N ALA A 62 5.45 59.39 -12.77
CA ALA A 62 6.08 58.84 -11.58
C ALA A 62 7.09 59.79 -10.94
N THR A 63 7.20 59.71 -9.62
CA THR A 63 8.26 60.35 -8.81
C THR A 63 8.99 59.30 -7.99
N ASP A 64 9.98 59.67 -7.18
CA ASP A 64 10.76 58.73 -6.37
C ASP A 64 10.03 58.20 -5.11
N GLU A 65 8.78 58.62 -4.90
CA GLU A 65 7.89 58.19 -3.82
C GLU A 65 6.57 57.62 -4.38
N PHE A 66 5.95 56.69 -3.66
CA PHE A 66 4.72 56.02 -4.08
C PHE A 66 3.54 56.98 -4.10
N GLN A 67 2.98 57.20 -5.29
CA GLN A 67 1.75 57.97 -5.49
C GLN A 67 0.62 57.07 -5.94
N ILE A 68 -0.62 57.40 -5.58
CA ILE A 68 -1.79 56.61 -5.95
C ILE A 68 -1.98 56.65 -7.47
N VAL A 69 -2.17 55.47 -8.06
CA VAL A 69 -2.51 55.28 -9.46
C VAL A 69 -4.03 55.17 -9.57
N HIS A 70 -4.60 55.91 -10.49
CA HIS A 70 -6.02 55.82 -10.80
C HIS A 70 -6.28 54.78 -11.89
N ASP A 71 -7.43 54.10 -11.80
CA ASP A 71 -7.70 52.86 -12.57
C ASP A 71 -7.76 53.08 -14.10
N ASP A 72 -8.02 54.30 -14.52
CA ASP A 72 -8.13 54.75 -15.91
C ASP A 72 -6.88 55.50 -16.41
N GLN A 73 -5.83 55.54 -15.59
CA GLN A 73 -4.55 56.19 -15.89
C GLN A 73 -3.58 55.19 -16.55
N GLU A 74 -2.99 55.57 -17.68
CA GLU A 74 -2.02 54.76 -18.42
C GLU A 74 -0.64 54.81 -17.74
N LEU A 75 -0.07 53.66 -17.37
CA LEU A 75 1.22 53.61 -16.68
C LEU A 75 2.40 53.44 -17.67
N PRO A 76 3.40 54.34 -17.65
CA PRO A 76 4.65 54.13 -18.38
C PRO A 76 5.37 52.84 -17.95
N HIS A 77 6.02 52.18 -18.90
CA HIS A 77 6.84 51.00 -18.62
C HIS A 77 8.06 51.38 -17.75
N GLY A 78 8.37 50.52 -16.76
CA GLY A 78 9.55 50.69 -15.91
C GLY A 78 9.31 51.41 -14.59
N LEU A 79 8.07 51.50 -14.12
CA LEU A 79 7.72 52.04 -12.79
C LEU A 79 7.61 50.94 -11.74
N HIS A 80 7.90 51.29 -10.48
CA HIS A 80 7.68 50.41 -9.34
C HIS A 80 6.25 50.62 -8.83
N VAL A 81 5.37 49.64 -9.07
CA VAL A 81 3.94 49.71 -8.75
C VAL A 81 3.59 48.69 -7.66
N ARG A 82 2.84 49.10 -6.64
CA ARG A 82 2.40 48.25 -5.52
C ARG A 82 0.92 48.46 -5.20
N LEU A 83 0.28 47.51 -4.52
CA LEU A 83 -1.04 47.68 -3.93
C LEU A 83 -0.90 47.88 -2.41
N ASN A 84 -1.39 49.00 -1.88
CA ASN A 84 -1.32 49.26 -0.46
C ASN A 84 -2.41 48.46 0.26
N MET A 85 -2.02 47.33 0.87
CA MET A 85 -2.94 46.36 1.50
C MET A 85 -3.84 46.94 2.61
N SER A 86 -3.47 48.09 3.18
CA SER A 86 -4.21 48.73 4.27
C SER A 86 -5.42 49.52 3.77
N ASN A 87 -5.33 50.08 2.55
CA ASN A 87 -6.37 50.93 1.97
C ASN A 87 -6.90 50.41 0.61
N GLY A 88 -6.30 49.33 0.10
CA GLY A 88 -6.67 48.66 -1.15
C GLY A 88 -6.34 49.45 -2.42
N LYS A 89 -5.61 50.57 -2.34
CA LYS A 89 -5.33 51.44 -3.49
C LYS A 89 -3.98 51.10 -4.14
N LYS A 90 -3.95 51.21 -5.47
CA LYS A 90 -2.74 50.99 -6.27
C LYS A 90 -1.87 52.24 -6.19
N GLU A 91 -0.57 52.08 -5.99
CA GLU A 91 0.40 53.17 -5.90
C GLU A 91 1.63 52.87 -6.77
N ALA A 92 2.25 53.87 -7.40
CA ALA A 92 3.43 53.70 -8.25
C ALA A 92 4.47 54.81 -8.05
N LYS A 93 5.74 54.48 -8.30
CA LYS A 93 6.88 55.40 -8.27
C LYS A 93 7.95 55.05 -9.31
N ILE A 94 8.95 55.89 -9.51
CA ILE A 94 10.09 55.66 -10.40
C ILE A 94 10.86 54.44 -9.88
N ASN A 95 11.08 53.47 -10.76
CA ASN A 95 11.86 52.30 -10.40
C ASN A 95 13.35 52.67 -10.43
N VAL A 96 13.90 53.01 -9.26
CA VAL A 96 15.35 53.18 -9.10
C VAL A 96 15.93 51.78 -8.86
N PRO A 97 16.70 51.22 -9.80
CA PRO A 97 17.33 49.93 -9.61
C PRO A 97 18.29 50.06 -8.41
N ASP A 98 18.21 49.12 -7.48
CA ASP A 98 19.05 49.02 -6.26
C ASP A 98 18.56 49.77 -4.99
N GLU A 99 17.36 50.35 -4.99
CA GLU A 99 16.76 50.88 -3.74
C GLU A 99 16.18 49.73 -2.89
N GLY A 100 16.86 49.37 -1.80
CA GLY A 100 16.47 48.27 -0.90
C GLY A 100 15.21 48.59 -0.08
N ASN A 101 14.28 47.63 -0.01
CA ASN A 101 13.03 47.78 0.75
C ASN A 101 13.31 47.76 2.26
N PRO A 102 13.09 48.87 3.01
CA PRO A 102 13.38 48.93 4.45
C PRO A 102 12.56 47.94 5.29
N ALA A 103 11.44 47.44 4.75
CA ALA A 103 10.62 46.44 5.41
C ALA A 103 11.24 45.02 5.41
N LEU A 104 12.36 44.82 4.72
CA LEU A 104 13.08 43.54 4.62
C LEU A 104 14.34 43.47 5.50
N GLU A 105 14.72 44.55 6.22
CA GLU A 105 15.78 44.48 7.23
C GLU A 105 15.30 43.70 8.46
N GLY A 106 15.78 42.47 8.61
CA GLY A 106 15.56 41.64 9.80
C GLY A 106 14.91 40.27 9.55
N LEU A 107 14.58 39.92 8.30
CA LEU A 107 14.16 38.58 7.94
C LEU A 107 15.30 37.89 7.16
N PRO A 108 15.85 36.75 7.63
CA PRO A 108 16.80 35.99 6.84
C PRO A 108 16.04 35.33 5.69
N VAL A 109 16.27 35.86 4.48
CA VAL A 109 15.91 35.30 3.20
C VAL A 109 17.08 34.43 2.72
N ASP A 110 16.77 33.21 2.30
CA ASP A 110 17.64 32.28 1.59
C ASP A 110 18.24 32.87 0.31
N GLN A 111 19.25 32.19 -0.26
CA GLN A 111 19.27 32.03 -1.71
C GLN A 111 20.02 30.76 -2.16
N ALA A 112 19.21 29.78 -2.53
CA ALA A 112 19.47 28.77 -3.54
C ALA A 112 19.84 29.42 -4.88
N ILE A 113 20.56 28.67 -5.74
CA ILE A 113 20.43 28.82 -7.20
C ILE A 113 20.59 27.44 -7.84
N VAL A 114 19.81 26.97 -8.82
CA VAL A 114 18.49 27.19 -9.47
C VAL A 114 18.48 25.97 -10.46
N VAL A 115 17.41 25.25 -10.82
CA VAL A 115 16.35 25.49 -11.82
C VAL A 115 15.56 24.16 -11.86
N VAL A 116 14.24 24.03 -11.93
CA VAL A 116 13.16 24.83 -12.52
C VAL A 116 11.92 24.59 -11.66
N ASP A 117 11.23 25.65 -11.20
CA ASP A 117 9.86 25.50 -10.72
C ASP A 117 8.99 26.65 -11.26
N GLN A 118 7.86 26.27 -11.87
CA GLN A 118 6.93 27.15 -12.58
C GLN A 118 5.91 27.71 -11.58
N GLY A 119 6.00 29.00 -11.27
CA GLY A 119 5.01 29.72 -10.47
C GLY A 119 3.75 30.07 -11.27
N GLN A 120 2.75 29.18 -11.20
CA GLN A 120 1.32 29.45 -11.02
C GLN A 120 0.62 30.42 -11.99
N THR A 121 0.08 29.87 -13.07
CA THR A 121 -1.26 30.26 -13.53
C THR A 121 -2.27 30.00 -12.42
N GLU A 122 -3.12 31.00 -12.17
CA GLU A 122 -4.33 30.90 -11.36
C GLU A 122 -4.97 29.50 -11.47
N ASP A 123 -5.24 28.88 -10.32
CA ASP A 123 -6.07 27.68 -10.24
C ASP A 123 -7.41 27.98 -10.94
N SER A 124 -7.49 27.57 -12.19
CA SER A 124 -8.74 27.48 -12.92
C SER A 124 -9.60 26.51 -12.12
N GLN A 125 -10.63 27.02 -11.45
CA GLN A 125 -11.64 26.21 -10.81
C GLN A 125 -12.16 25.22 -11.84
N ILE A 126 -11.73 23.96 -11.72
CA ILE A 126 -12.23 22.87 -12.54
C ILE A 126 -13.74 22.81 -12.29
N PRO A 127 -14.58 23.06 -13.32
CA PRO A 127 -16.01 23.02 -13.15
C PRO A 127 -16.42 21.65 -12.60
N LYS A 128 -17.38 21.61 -11.68
CA LYS A 128 -17.98 20.34 -11.24
C LYS A 128 -18.46 19.57 -12.47
N GLY A 129 -17.80 18.45 -12.79
CA GLY A 129 -18.08 17.63 -13.97
C GLY A 129 -17.00 17.64 -15.07
N ALA A 130 -15.82 18.22 -14.84
CA ALA A 130 -14.72 18.08 -15.81
C ALA A 130 -14.14 16.65 -15.82
N PRO A 131 -13.87 16.06 -17.00
CA PRO A 131 -13.28 14.72 -17.10
C PRO A 131 -11.88 14.68 -16.48
N ALA A 132 -11.51 13.54 -15.90
CA ALA A 132 -10.19 13.33 -15.32
C ALA A 132 -9.10 13.58 -16.37
N TYR A 133 -8.21 14.54 -16.11
CA TYR A 133 -7.10 14.88 -16.98
C TYR A 133 -6.00 13.81 -16.82
N GLU A 134 -5.77 13.00 -17.84
CA GLU A 134 -4.57 12.16 -17.92
C GLU A 134 -3.34 13.08 -18.08
N PRO A 135 -2.37 13.06 -17.14
CA PRO A 135 -1.24 13.99 -17.14
C PRO A 135 -0.27 13.78 -18.32
N ILE A 136 -0.41 12.68 -19.05
CA ILE A 136 0.40 12.34 -20.22
C ILE A 136 -0.45 12.63 -21.46
N GLY A 137 -0.37 13.85 -22.00
CA GLY A 137 -0.95 14.16 -23.30
C GLY A 137 -0.43 13.19 -24.38
N LYS A 138 -1.20 12.97 -25.45
CA LYS A 138 -0.78 12.08 -26.56
C LYS A 138 0.62 12.48 -27.06
N ILE A 139 1.60 11.60 -26.88
CA ILE A 139 2.95 11.78 -27.40
C ILE A 139 2.84 11.86 -28.93
N LYS A 140 3.19 13.02 -29.49
CA LYS A 140 3.07 13.28 -30.92
C LYS A 140 4.27 12.70 -31.66
N GLU A 141 4.00 12.08 -32.80
CA GLU A 141 5.04 11.65 -33.72
C GLU A 141 5.80 12.88 -34.26
N PRO A 142 7.14 12.85 -34.32
CA PRO A 142 7.95 13.93 -34.87
C PRO A 142 7.56 14.25 -36.32
N GLN A 143 7.38 15.53 -36.64
CA GLN A 143 7.07 16.00 -38.00
C GLN A 143 8.36 16.40 -38.72
N GLY A 144 8.83 15.58 -39.65
CA GLY A 144 10.06 15.80 -40.42
C GLY A 144 10.53 14.53 -41.12
N GLU A 145 11.21 14.66 -42.25
CA GLU A 145 11.53 13.64 -43.26
C GLU A 145 11.70 12.19 -42.75
N GLU A 146 11.02 11.24 -43.44
CA GLU A 146 11.14 9.77 -43.31
C GLU A 146 12.59 9.24 -43.18
N PHE A 147 13.58 10.06 -43.55
CA PHE A 147 15.00 9.73 -43.54
C PHE A 147 15.63 9.72 -42.15
N VAL A 148 15.14 10.51 -41.19
CA VAL A 148 15.77 10.64 -39.85
C VAL A 148 15.52 9.41 -38.98
N GLY A 149 14.31 8.84 -39.00
CA GLY A 149 13.95 7.65 -38.20
C GLY A 149 14.39 6.32 -38.82
N LYS A 150 14.91 6.31 -40.04
CA LYS A 150 15.21 5.09 -40.79
C LYS A 150 16.25 4.19 -40.09
N PRO A 151 17.38 4.71 -39.56
CA PRO A 151 18.32 3.90 -38.78
C PRO A 151 17.68 3.30 -37.52
N PHE A 152 16.89 4.08 -36.77
CA PHE A 152 16.18 3.63 -35.57
C PHE A 152 15.21 2.47 -35.86
N PHE A 153 14.34 2.60 -36.85
CA PHE A 153 13.40 1.54 -37.20
C PHE A 153 14.08 0.32 -37.83
N THR A 154 15.25 0.51 -38.47
CA THR A 154 16.09 -0.59 -38.94
C THR A 154 16.61 -1.40 -37.75
N ALA A 155 17.14 -0.74 -36.72
CA ALA A 155 17.57 -1.40 -35.48
C ALA A 155 16.42 -2.13 -34.77
N ILE A 156 15.25 -1.50 -34.64
CA ILE A 156 14.03 -2.15 -34.10
C ILE A 156 13.73 -3.44 -34.87
N LYS A 157 13.77 -3.40 -36.21
CA LYS A 157 13.49 -4.57 -37.06
C LYS A 157 14.52 -5.68 -36.86
N MET A 158 15.81 -5.35 -36.79
CA MET A 158 16.89 -6.32 -36.58
C MET A 158 16.79 -6.98 -35.19
N LEU A 159 16.52 -6.19 -34.14
CA LEU A 159 16.32 -6.69 -32.77
C LEU A 159 15.10 -7.63 -32.69
N LYS A 160 13.99 -7.29 -33.34
CA LYS A 160 12.80 -8.17 -33.41
C LYS A 160 13.06 -9.47 -34.15
N ALA A 161 13.94 -9.45 -35.16
CA ALA A 161 14.35 -10.65 -35.90
C ALA A 161 15.31 -11.56 -35.09
N GLY A 162 15.73 -11.13 -33.89
CA GLY A 162 16.67 -11.87 -33.04
C GLY A 162 18.13 -11.72 -33.50
N GLU A 163 18.44 -10.72 -34.33
CA GLU A 163 19.81 -10.43 -34.72
C GLU A 163 20.58 -9.81 -33.54
N THR A 164 21.51 -10.56 -32.95
CA THR A 164 22.38 -10.08 -31.85
C THR A 164 23.87 -10.23 -32.15
N ASN A 165 24.20 -10.82 -33.31
CA ASN A 165 25.56 -11.11 -33.77
C ASN A 165 25.87 -10.43 -35.12
N GLY A 166 25.12 -9.39 -35.49
CA GLY A 166 25.28 -8.72 -36.79
C GLY A 166 26.67 -8.13 -36.96
N GLY A 167 27.14 -7.99 -38.20
CA GLY A 167 28.38 -7.28 -38.50
C GLY A 167 28.21 -5.76 -38.34
N LYS A 168 29.08 -4.99 -39.00
CA LYS A 168 29.09 -3.51 -38.99
C LYS A 168 27.70 -2.86 -39.17
N GLU A 169 26.85 -3.42 -40.02
CA GLU A 169 25.49 -2.90 -40.28
C GLU A 169 24.59 -2.88 -39.03
N PHE A 170 24.74 -3.86 -38.13
CA PHE A 170 23.98 -3.89 -36.88
C PHE A 170 24.50 -2.87 -35.86
N ASP A 171 25.83 -2.69 -35.83
CA ASP A 171 26.46 -1.68 -34.95
C ASP A 171 26.07 -0.25 -35.38
N ASP A 172 26.10 0.02 -36.69
CA ASP A 172 25.65 1.30 -37.27
C ASP A 172 24.15 1.55 -36.98
N ALA A 173 23.32 0.49 -36.99
CA ALA A 173 21.90 0.60 -36.66
C ALA A 173 21.66 0.89 -35.16
N LEU A 174 22.41 0.24 -34.26
CA LEU A 174 22.34 0.51 -32.82
C LEU A 174 22.79 1.93 -32.47
N GLU A 175 23.82 2.46 -33.15
CA GLU A 175 24.25 3.84 -32.99
C GLU A 175 23.12 4.82 -33.35
N GLY A 176 22.46 4.63 -34.49
CA GLY A 176 21.30 5.44 -34.87
C GLY A 176 20.09 5.28 -33.95
N MET A 177 19.94 4.14 -33.28
CA MET A 177 18.93 3.94 -32.24
C MET A 177 19.26 4.71 -30.96
N GLU A 178 20.53 4.70 -30.53
CA GLU A 178 20.99 5.43 -29.36
C GLU A 178 20.75 6.94 -29.50
N GLU A 179 21.10 7.52 -30.65
CA GLU A 179 20.93 8.95 -30.93
C GLU A 179 19.47 9.42 -30.76
N LEU A 180 18.52 8.61 -31.21
CA LEU A 180 17.10 8.96 -31.18
C LEU A 180 16.40 8.56 -29.87
N SER A 181 16.97 7.66 -29.07
CA SER A 181 16.31 7.13 -27.86
C SER A 181 16.08 8.17 -26.75
N HIS A 182 16.75 9.33 -26.81
CA HIS A 182 16.53 10.45 -25.89
C HIS A 182 15.24 11.23 -26.17
N ASP A 183 14.67 11.10 -27.37
CA ASP A 183 13.38 11.69 -27.70
C ASP A 183 12.23 10.89 -27.06
N ILE A 184 11.22 11.60 -26.57
CA ILE A 184 10.11 10.98 -25.82
C ILE A 184 9.31 9.97 -26.66
N TYR A 185 9.15 10.20 -27.97
CA TYR A 185 8.45 9.30 -28.89
C TYR A 185 9.28 8.07 -29.21
N TYR A 186 10.54 8.25 -29.62
CA TYR A 186 11.42 7.14 -29.97
C TYR A 186 11.76 6.29 -28.73
N GLY A 187 12.00 6.90 -27.57
CA GLY A 187 12.16 6.18 -26.30
C GLY A 187 10.94 5.34 -25.94
N LEU A 188 9.72 5.86 -26.16
CA LEU A 188 8.50 5.06 -26.00
C LEU A 188 8.48 3.89 -26.99
N LYS A 189 8.82 4.12 -28.26
CA LYS A 189 8.85 3.07 -29.30
C LYS A 189 9.87 1.96 -29.01
N VAL A 190 10.99 2.26 -28.36
CA VAL A 190 11.93 1.22 -27.86
C VAL A 190 11.25 0.31 -26.85
N THR A 191 10.43 0.88 -25.96
CA THR A 191 9.82 0.16 -24.83
C THR A 191 8.48 -0.50 -25.13
N GLU A 192 7.80 -0.14 -26.23
CA GLU A 192 6.50 -0.74 -26.62
C GLU A 192 6.61 -2.22 -27.03
N ASP A 193 7.78 -2.67 -27.50
CA ASP A 193 7.95 -4.02 -28.04
C ASP A 193 8.75 -4.96 -27.11
N PRO A 194 8.17 -6.08 -26.66
CA PRO A 194 8.82 -6.99 -25.73
C PRO A 194 10.05 -7.70 -26.31
N ALA A 195 10.10 -7.95 -27.62
CA ALA A 195 11.24 -8.60 -28.26
C ALA A 195 12.45 -7.64 -28.31
N VAL A 196 12.20 -6.36 -28.59
CA VAL A 196 13.22 -5.30 -28.53
C VAL A 196 13.76 -5.14 -27.12
N LEU A 197 12.88 -5.00 -26.12
CA LEU A 197 13.27 -4.89 -24.72
C LEU A 197 14.08 -6.10 -24.27
N LYS A 198 13.62 -7.32 -24.55
CA LYS A 198 14.34 -8.55 -24.24
C LYS A 198 15.74 -8.54 -24.86
N ALA A 199 15.86 -8.18 -26.13
CA ALA A 199 17.14 -8.16 -26.83
C ALA A 199 18.11 -7.14 -26.20
N LEU A 200 17.65 -5.92 -25.92
CA LEU A 200 18.46 -4.88 -25.29
C LEU A 200 18.86 -5.24 -23.86
N PHE A 201 17.95 -5.77 -23.04
CA PHE A 201 18.28 -6.19 -21.69
C PHE A 201 19.26 -7.36 -21.66
N CYS A 202 19.06 -8.36 -22.53
CA CYS A 202 20.01 -9.47 -22.64
C CYS A 202 21.38 -9.02 -23.14
N MET A 203 21.42 -8.07 -24.08
CA MET A 203 22.68 -7.48 -24.57
C MET A 203 23.38 -6.64 -23.49
N MET A 204 22.64 -5.85 -22.72
CA MET A 204 23.17 -5.09 -21.58
C MET A 204 23.75 -6.01 -20.50
N ALA A 205 23.07 -7.13 -20.24
CA ALA A 205 23.46 -8.08 -19.21
C ALA A 205 24.62 -9.00 -19.63
N ASP A 206 24.80 -9.22 -20.93
CA ASP A 206 25.90 -10.00 -21.46
C ASP A 206 27.17 -9.14 -21.53
N SER A 207 28.29 -9.63 -20.97
CA SER A 207 29.56 -8.91 -20.98
C SER A 207 30.41 -9.48 -22.10
N ASP A 208 30.45 -8.79 -23.22
CA ASP A 208 31.13 -9.28 -24.42
C ASP A 208 32.61 -8.86 -24.35
N VAL A 209 33.48 -9.84 -24.06
CA VAL A 209 34.84 -9.64 -23.49
C VAL A 209 35.88 -9.22 -24.55
N ALA A 210 35.51 -9.14 -25.83
CA ALA A 210 36.45 -8.94 -26.94
C ALA A 210 35.95 -7.93 -27.99
N TYR A 211 36.11 -6.63 -27.71
CA TYR A 211 35.99 -5.58 -28.74
C TYR A 211 37.33 -4.91 -29.03
N PRO A 212 37.64 -4.59 -30.31
CA PRO A 212 38.72 -3.68 -30.66
C PRO A 212 38.55 -2.31 -29.96
N ALA A 213 39.65 -1.63 -29.66
CA ALA A 213 39.64 -0.38 -28.87
C ALA A 213 38.81 0.79 -29.48
N ASP A 214 38.42 0.68 -30.76
CA ASP A 214 37.79 1.75 -31.53
C ASP A 214 36.26 1.60 -31.72
N ILE A 215 35.62 0.58 -31.13
CA ILE A 215 34.17 0.33 -31.23
C ILE A 215 33.54 0.29 -29.84
N THR A 216 32.41 0.98 -29.66
CA THR A 216 31.64 0.96 -28.40
C THR A 216 31.10 -0.46 -28.16
N PRO A 217 31.34 -1.06 -26.98
CA PRO A 217 30.79 -2.37 -26.65
C PRO A 217 29.26 -2.40 -26.75
N ARG A 218 28.70 -3.48 -27.29
CA ARG A 218 27.24 -3.62 -27.45
C ARG A 218 26.48 -3.59 -26.13
N ASP A 219 27.10 -4.08 -25.04
CA ASP A 219 26.50 -4.04 -23.71
C ASP A 219 26.45 -2.61 -23.16
N HIS A 220 27.42 -1.76 -23.52
CA HIS A 220 27.40 -0.33 -23.28
C HIS A 220 26.28 0.35 -24.07
N GLN A 221 26.21 0.13 -25.39
CA GLN A 221 25.20 0.73 -26.26
C GLN A 221 23.79 0.35 -25.84
N ALA A 222 23.54 -0.93 -25.55
CA ALA A 222 22.24 -1.38 -25.08
C ALA A 222 21.83 -0.70 -23.76
N ALA A 223 22.76 -0.54 -22.83
CA ALA A 223 22.48 0.18 -21.59
C ALA A 223 22.25 1.68 -21.82
N ALA A 224 22.95 2.29 -22.78
CA ALA A 224 22.77 3.68 -23.17
C ALA A 224 21.38 3.91 -23.78
N ILE A 225 20.96 3.05 -24.72
CA ILE A 225 19.62 3.06 -25.34
C ILE A 225 18.51 2.93 -24.27
N LEU A 226 18.62 1.94 -23.39
CA LEU A 226 17.64 1.73 -22.31
C LEU A 226 17.62 2.91 -21.33
N GLY A 227 18.80 3.41 -20.95
CA GLY A 227 18.92 4.58 -20.07
C GLY A 227 18.31 5.84 -20.67
N ALA A 228 18.59 6.11 -21.96
CA ALA A 228 18.05 7.23 -22.71
C ALA A 228 16.53 7.14 -22.83
N SER A 229 16.01 5.96 -23.19
CA SER A 229 14.57 5.73 -23.38
C SER A 229 13.76 5.95 -22.11
N LEU A 230 14.33 5.65 -20.93
CA LEU A 230 13.68 5.79 -19.63
C LEU A 230 13.87 7.16 -18.99
N GLN A 231 14.85 7.95 -19.45
CA GLN A 231 15.19 9.22 -18.84
C GLN A 231 14.07 10.25 -19.07
N ASN A 232 13.40 10.64 -17.98
CA ASN A 232 12.28 11.60 -17.99
C ASN A 232 11.11 11.18 -18.91
N ASN A 233 10.95 9.87 -19.14
CA ASN A 233 9.90 9.31 -19.98
C ASN A 233 9.03 8.33 -19.18
N ALA A 234 8.04 8.88 -18.46
CA ALA A 234 7.15 8.08 -17.62
C ALA A 234 6.30 7.08 -18.42
N ALA A 235 5.96 7.41 -19.68
CA ALA A 235 5.23 6.51 -20.58
C ALA A 235 6.09 5.29 -20.95
N ALA A 236 7.36 5.50 -21.31
CA ALA A 236 8.29 4.41 -21.58
C ALA A 236 8.53 3.53 -20.35
N LEU A 237 8.69 4.14 -19.16
CA LEU A 237 8.83 3.39 -17.90
C LEU A 237 7.56 2.58 -17.58
N LYS A 238 6.37 3.11 -17.88
CA LYS A 238 5.09 2.39 -17.72
C LYS A 238 5.03 1.17 -18.62
N GLU A 239 5.46 1.28 -19.88
CA GLU A 239 5.53 0.13 -20.80
C GLU A 239 6.56 -0.92 -20.36
N VAL A 240 7.74 -0.50 -19.88
CA VAL A 240 8.72 -1.44 -19.31
C VAL A 240 8.16 -2.11 -18.05
N THR A 241 7.52 -1.36 -17.16
CA THR A 241 6.93 -1.89 -15.92
C THR A 241 5.83 -2.91 -16.21
N LYS A 242 4.98 -2.63 -17.20
CA LYS A 242 3.93 -3.54 -17.68
C LYS A 242 4.50 -4.88 -18.15
N GLN A 243 5.65 -4.85 -18.81
CA GLN A 243 6.30 -6.03 -19.39
C GLN A 243 7.34 -6.69 -18.47
N TRP A 244 7.63 -6.09 -17.31
CA TRP A 244 8.76 -6.43 -16.45
C TRP A 244 8.80 -7.90 -16.01
N THR A 245 7.65 -8.45 -15.60
CA THR A 245 7.52 -9.85 -15.21
C THR A 245 7.93 -10.80 -16.34
N GLY A 246 7.39 -10.59 -17.54
CA GLY A 246 7.70 -11.43 -18.70
C GLY A 246 9.16 -11.27 -19.15
N LEU A 247 9.73 -10.09 -18.99
CA LEU A 247 11.16 -9.85 -19.24
C LEU A 247 12.04 -10.65 -18.28
N MET A 248 11.77 -10.61 -16.98
CA MET A 248 12.59 -11.32 -15.98
C MET A 248 12.61 -12.84 -16.16
N GLU A 249 11.52 -13.41 -16.68
CA GLU A 249 11.41 -14.85 -16.99
C GLU A 249 12.02 -15.22 -18.36
N ALA A 250 12.25 -14.25 -19.24
CA ALA A 250 12.75 -14.49 -20.58
C ALA A 250 14.19 -15.03 -20.56
N GLN A 251 14.49 -16.04 -21.39
CA GLN A 251 15.85 -16.56 -21.53
C GLN A 251 16.67 -15.72 -22.51
N CYS A 252 17.91 -15.42 -22.13
CA CYS A 252 18.86 -14.71 -22.98
C CYS A 252 19.54 -15.67 -23.98
N PRO A 253 19.45 -15.40 -25.30
CA PRO A 253 19.90 -16.35 -26.33
C PRO A 253 21.37 -16.79 -26.23
N LYS A 254 22.27 -15.89 -25.81
CA LYS A 254 23.71 -16.17 -25.72
C LYS A 254 24.09 -16.99 -24.49
N THR A 255 23.48 -16.72 -23.34
CA THR A 255 23.86 -17.33 -22.05
C THR A 255 23.00 -18.54 -21.68
N GLY A 256 21.80 -18.67 -22.26
CA GLY A 256 20.80 -19.67 -21.87
C GLY A 256 20.22 -19.45 -20.46
N LYS A 257 20.63 -18.39 -19.76
CA LYS A 257 20.14 -18.02 -18.43
C LYS A 257 18.88 -17.17 -18.56
N SER A 258 18.11 -17.12 -17.47
CA SER A 258 17.03 -16.13 -17.37
C SER A 258 17.62 -14.72 -17.39
N LEU A 259 16.88 -13.76 -17.94
CA LEU A 259 17.28 -12.36 -17.91
C LEU A 259 17.43 -11.89 -16.47
N LYS A 260 16.62 -12.38 -15.53
CA LYS A 260 16.79 -12.13 -14.10
C LYS A 260 18.19 -12.50 -13.62
N ASP A 261 18.66 -13.72 -13.88
CA ASP A 261 20.00 -14.16 -13.46
C ASP A 261 21.11 -13.34 -14.12
N SER A 262 20.90 -12.94 -15.38
CA SER A 262 21.85 -12.12 -16.13
C SER A 262 21.87 -10.66 -15.67
N LEU A 263 20.70 -10.05 -15.41
CA LEU A 263 20.57 -8.66 -14.98
C LEU A 263 21.18 -8.43 -13.60
N TYR A 264 21.05 -9.41 -12.71
CA TYR A 264 21.63 -9.37 -11.37
C TYR A 264 23.04 -10.01 -11.29
N SER A 265 23.74 -10.13 -12.43
CA SER A 265 25.15 -10.51 -12.48
C SER A 265 26.07 -9.31 -12.21
N PRO A 266 27.33 -9.53 -11.76
CA PRO A 266 28.22 -8.45 -11.34
C PRO A 266 28.41 -7.35 -12.40
N LEU A 267 28.31 -6.08 -11.99
CA LEU A 267 28.50 -4.92 -12.87
C LEU A 267 29.97 -4.67 -13.20
N VAL A 268 30.86 -5.20 -12.36
CA VAL A 268 32.31 -5.09 -12.51
C VAL A 268 32.89 -6.52 -12.55
N PRO A 269 33.65 -6.88 -13.60
CA PRO A 269 34.27 -8.19 -13.69
C PRO A 269 35.24 -8.44 -12.53
N ALA A 270 35.22 -9.65 -11.96
CA ALA A 270 36.13 -10.02 -10.87
C ALA A 270 37.61 -9.96 -11.25
N HIS A 271 37.94 -10.19 -12.53
CA HIS A 271 39.28 -10.09 -13.10
C HIS A 271 39.19 -9.25 -14.39
N VAL A 272 40.01 -8.21 -14.50
CA VAL A 272 40.12 -7.40 -15.72
C VAL A 272 41.06 -8.12 -16.69
N PRO A 273 40.58 -8.62 -17.83
CA PRO A 273 41.45 -9.19 -18.85
C PRO A 273 42.42 -8.12 -19.36
N THR A 274 43.67 -8.49 -19.66
CA THR A 274 44.69 -7.57 -20.21
C THR A 274 44.27 -6.86 -21.51
N SER A 275 43.22 -7.34 -22.17
CA SER A 275 42.65 -6.78 -23.39
C SER A 275 41.67 -5.61 -23.18
N ILE A 276 41.15 -5.38 -21.97
CA ILE A 276 40.12 -4.35 -21.73
C ILE A 276 40.69 -3.18 -20.93
N ASN A 277 40.58 -1.97 -21.47
CA ASN A 277 40.98 -0.74 -20.79
C ASN A 277 40.01 -0.41 -19.64
N THR A 278 40.55 -0.08 -18.45
CA THR A 278 39.80 0.39 -17.26
C THR A 278 38.81 1.51 -17.58
N LYS A 279 39.14 2.41 -18.52
CA LYS A 279 38.25 3.50 -18.96
C LYS A 279 36.96 2.96 -19.60
N THR A 280 37.07 1.92 -20.42
CA THR A 280 35.92 1.29 -21.09
C THR A 280 35.07 0.52 -20.08
N LEU A 281 35.69 -0.16 -19.10
CA LEU A 281 34.94 -0.81 -18.02
C LEU A 281 34.13 0.18 -17.18
N ALA A 282 34.76 1.30 -16.81
CA ALA A 282 34.09 2.34 -16.03
C ALA A 282 32.95 3.01 -16.81
N SER A 283 33.12 3.24 -18.12
CA SER A 283 32.07 3.81 -18.98
C SER A 283 30.90 2.85 -19.18
N THR A 284 31.15 1.56 -19.42
CA THR A 284 30.11 0.52 -19.52
C THR A 284 29.33 0.38 -18.22
N ALA A 285 29.99 0.32 -17.07
CA ALA A 285 29.30 0.31 -15.77
C ALA A 285 28.42 1.56 -15.58
N LYS A 286 28.86 2.73 -16.06
CA LYS A 286 28.09 3.98 -15.98
C LYS A 286 26.83 3.98 -16.85
N ALA A 287 26.90 3.35 -18.01
CA ALA A 287 25.75 3.16 -18.90
C ALA A 287 24.74 2.22 -18.23
N LYS A 288 25.19 1.06 -17.70
CA LYS A 288 24.34 0.09 -16.96
C LYS A 288 23.66 0.72 -15.74
N VAL A 289 24.40 1.49 -14.92
CA VAL A 289 23.83 2.25 -13.80
C VAL A 289 22.80 3.29 -14.29
N GLY A 290 22.99 3.85 -15.50
CA GLY A 290 22.01 4.75 -16.12
C GLY A 290 20.68 4.08 -16.43
N ALA A 291 20.72 2.91 -17.05
CA ALA A 291 19.53 2.10 -17.30
C ALA A 291 18.84 1.71 -15.98
N ILE A 292 19.61 1.22 -14.99
CA ILE A 292 19.09 0.88 -13.66
C ILE A 292 18.42 2.11 -13.02
N ASN A 293 19.03 3.29 -13.06
CA ASN A 293 18.44 4.51 -12.50
C ASN A 293 17.05 4.81 -13.08
N GLY A 294 16.87 4.66 -14.39
CA GLY A 294 15.57 4.84 -15.05
C GLY A 294 14.53 3.84 -14.54
N LEU A 295 14.93 2.57 -14.39
CA LEU A 295 14.08 1.49 -13.89
C LEU A 295 13.66 1.68 -12.44
N MET A 296 14.58 2.16 -11.59
CA MET A 296 14.37 2.33 -10.15
C MET A 296 13.30 3.37 -9.80
N LYS A 297 12.86 4.18 -10.77
CA LYS A 297 11.71 5.09 -10.61
C LYS A 297 10.37 4.36 -10.51
N SER A 298 10.27 3.11 -10.97
CA SER A 298 9.09 2.26 -10.79
C SER A 298 9.13 1.58 -9.42
N ASP A 299 8.08 1.75 -8.61
CA ASP A 299 7.96 1.13 -7.28
C ASP A 299 8.04 -0.41 -7.36
N ILE A 300 7.49 -1.00 -8.42
CA ILE A 300 7.50 -2.45 -8.66
C ILE A 300 8.93 -2.93 -8.93
N ILE A 301 9.62 -2.30 -9.88
CA ILE A 301 10.98 -2.68 -10.27
C ILE A 301 11.96 -2.43 -9.11
N ARG A 302 11.79 -1.32 -8.39
CA ARG A 302 12.58 -0.98 -7.20
C ARG A 302 12.44 -2.02 -6.09
N ALA A 303 11.22 -2.47 -5.79
CA ALA A 303 10.99 -3.51 -4.79
C ALA A 303 11.66 -4.84 -5.19
N GLU A 304 11.58 -5.22 -6.48
CA GLU A 304 12.24 -6.43 -6.99
C GLU A 304 13.77 -6.31 -6.99
N PHE A 305 14.30 -5.14 -7.34
CA PHE A 305 15.73 -4.85 -7.29
C PHE A 305 16.30 -5.03 -5.88
N LEU A 306 15.61 -4.50 -4.86
CA LEU A 306 15.99 -4.75 -3.47
C LEU A 306 15.90 -6.24 -3.14
N LYS A 307 14.81 -6.93 -3.50
CA LYS A 307 14.59 -8.35 -3.17
C LYS A 307 15.70 -9.28 -3.71
N ASN A 308 16.31 -8.96 -4.85
CA ASN A 308 17.34 -9.77 -5.50
C ASN A 308 18.77 -9.20 -5.30
N ASP A 309 19.07 -8.66 -4.13
CA ASP A 309 20.40 -8.14 -3.76
C ASP A 309 20.97 -7.07 -4.71
N GLY A 310 20.11 -6.30 -5.40
CA GLY A 310 20.58 -5.26 -6.34
C GLY A 310 21.50 -4.21 -5.71
N MET A 311 21.39 -3.97 -4.41
CA MET A 311 22.28 -3.06 -3.69
C MET A 311 23.72 -3.56 -3.57
N LYS A 312 23.94 -4.88 -3.66
CA LYS A 312 25.28 -5.48 -3.79
C LYS A 312 25.90 -5.11 -5.13
N LEU A 313 25.13 -5.14 -6.22
CA LEU A 313 25.59 -4.81 -7.57
C LEU A 313 26.01 -3.34 -7.69
N LEU A 314 25.23 -2.42 -7.13
CA LEU A 314 25.62 -1.02 -7.10
C LEU A 314 26.88 -0.80 -6.25
N LEU A 315 27.03 -1.54 -5.15
CA LEU A 315 28.19 -1.42 -4.28
C LEU A 315 29.49 -1.87 -4.99
N GLU A 316 29.42 -2.86 -5.89
CA GLU A 316 30.57 -3.29 -6.69
C GLU A 316 31.25 -2.15 -7.45
N VAL A 317 30.48 -1.15 -7.90
CA VAL A 317 31.00 0.03 -8.60
C VAL A 317 31.79 0.96 -7.66
N LEU A 318 31.50 0.93 -6.36
CA LEU A 318 32.22 1.72 -5.36
C LEU A 318 33.51 1.03 -4.87
N VAL A 319 33.77 -0.23 -5.26
CA VAL A 319 34.96 -0.96 -4.84
C VAL A 319 36.23 -0.55 -5.62
N PRO A 320 36.21 -0.44 -6.97
CA PRO A 320 37.38 -0.04 -7.76
C PRO A 320 37.97 1.31 -7.33
N GLN A 321 39.29 1.43 -7.50
CA GLN A 321 40.06 2.66 -7.27
C GLN A 321 40.63 3.16 -8.59
N GLY A 322 40.71 4.47 -8.76
CA GLY A 322 41.20 5.11 -9.98
C GLY A 322 40.31 6.27 -10.42
N LYS A 323 40.90 7.28 -11.07
CA LYS A 323 40.17 8.48 -11.52
C LYS A 323 39.12 8.16 -12.58
N GLU A 324 39.34 7.09 -13.32
CA GLU A 324 38.46 6.59 -14.37
C GLU A 324 37.06 6.24 -13.82
N TRP A 325 36.96 5.85 -12.54
CA TRP A 325 35.71 5.43 -11.89
C TRP A 325 34.94 6.59 -11.22
N GLU A 326 35.53 7.77 -11.06
CA GLU A 326 34.95 8.89 -10.29
C GLU A 326 33.53 9.25 -10.78
N THR A 327 33.34 9.34 -12.10
CA THR A 327 32.03 9.72 -12.66
C THR A 327 30.98 8.62 -12.52
N THR A 328 31.42 7.35 -12.49
CA THR A 328 30.55 6.18 -12.33
C THR A 328 30.14 6.03 -10.87
N GLN A 329 31.09 6.19 -9.94
CA GLN A 329 30.85 6.18 -8.50
C GLN A 329 29.92 7.31 -8.08
N ARG A 330 30.10 8.52 -8.64
CA ARG A 330 29.17 9.64 -8.44
C ARG A 330 27.75 9.28 -8.86
N LYS A 331 27.59 8.64 -10.03
CA LYS A 331 26.27 8.25 -10.54
C LYS A 331 25.57 7.25 -9.62
N VAL A 332 26.30 6.27 -9.09
CA VAL A 332 25.77 5.31 -8.10
C VAL A 332 25.39 6.01 -6.79
N GLY A 333 26.25 6.89 -6.29
CA GLY A 333 25.97 7.66 -5.08
C GLY A 333 24.71 8.51 -5.19
N GLN A 334 24.57 9.24 -6.29
CA GLN A 334 23.40 10.06 -6.58
C GLN A 334 22.13 9.22 -6.78
N LEU A 335 22.20 8.12 -7.55
CA LEU A 335 21.07 7.20 -7.70
C LEU A 335 20.53 6.77 -6.33
N VAL A 336 21.41 6.36 -5.42
CA VAL A 336 21.00 5.87 -4.09
C VAL A 336 20.43 7.00 -3.23
N LEU A 337 21.03 8.20 -3.29
CA LEU A 337 20.48 9.37 -2.61
C LEU A 337 19.07 9.67 -3.10
N ASP A 338 18.91 9.90 -4.40
CA ASP A 338 17.66 10.33 -5.04
C ASP A 338 16.55 9.28 -4.88
N THR A 339 16.91 7.98 -4.90
CA THR A 339 15.93 6.90 -4.88
C THR A 339 15.50 6.51 -3.47
N PHE A 340 16.41 6.57 -2.48
CA PHE A 340 16.18 5.94 -1.17
C PHE A 340 16.32 6.88 0.03
N LEU A 341 17.04 7.99 -0.10
CA LEU A 341 17.48 8.80 1.05
C LEU A 341 17.05 10.26 1.01
N ASP A 342 16.68 10.78 -0.16
CA ASP A 342 16.33 12.18 -0.33
C ASP A 342 14.84 12.36 -0.67
N GLU A 343 14.06 12.74 0.35
CA GLU A 343 12.60 12.93 0.24
C GLU A 343 12.25 14.02 -0.79
N ASP A 344 13.08 15.06 -0.89
CA ASP A 344 12.92 16.15 -1.87
C ASP A 344 13.05 15.66 -3.32
N MET A 345 13.76 14.55 -3.53
CA MET A 345 13.90 13.87 -4.83
C MET A 345 12.86 12.76 -5.05
N GLY A 346 11.88 12.63 -4.14
CA GLY A 346 10.81 11.66 -4.21
C GLY A 346 11.13 10.30 -3.56
N ALA A 347 12.21 10.20 -2.78
CA ALA A 347 12.52 8.97 -2.06
C ALA A 347 11.46 8.67 -0.99
N LYS A 348 11.18 7.38 -0.79
CA LYS A 348 10.34 6.88 0.33
C LYS A 348 11.27 6.33 1.42
N PRO A 349 11.56 7.08 2.52
CA PRO A 349 12.51 6.65 3.53
C PRO A 349 12.13 5.31 4.16
N GLY A 350 13.15 4.54 4.54
CA GLY A 350 12.97 3.24 5.20
C GLY A 350 12.89 2.03 4.26
N GLN A 351 13.00 2.23 2.94
CA GLN A 351 13.14 1.13 1.96
C GLN A 351 14.56 0.54 1.94
N TRP A 352 15.59 1.35 2.21
CA TRP A 352 17.01 0.98 2.28
C TRP A 352 17.77 1.96 3.20
N PRO A 353 18.80 1.56 3.97
CA PRO A 353 19.43 0.24 4.08
C PRO A 353 18.65 -0.78 4.90
N ARG A 354 18.76 -2.07 4.53
CA ARG A 354 18.01 -3.20 5.14
C ARG A 354 18.83 -4.05 6.09
N THR A 355 20.16 -4.05 5.96
CA THR A 355 21.09 -4.78 6.83
C THR A 355 21.87 -3.80 7.71
N GLU A 356 22.36 -4.25 8.86
CA GLU A 356 23.23 -3.43 9.72
C GLU A 356 24.58 -3.11 9.06
N ARG A 357 25.26 -2.07 9.54
CA ARG A 357 26.62 -1.75 9.10
C ARG A 357 27.57 -2.92 9.44
N THR A 358 28.24 -3.44 8.42
CA THR A 358 29.29 -4.46 8.55
C THR A 358 30.58 -3.80 9.04
N SER A 359 31.37 -4.53 9.83
CA SER A 359 32.66 -4.04 10.33
C SER A 359 33.65 -3.79 9.17
N ASP A 360 34.40 -2.68 9.25
CA ASP A 360 35.42 -2.32 8.27
C ASP A 360 36.44 -3.45 7.99
N ALA A 361 36.72 -4.33 8.97
CA ALA A 361 37.60 -5.48 8.78
C ALA A 361 37.05 -6.51 7.79
N LYS A 362 35.74 -6.78 7.83
CA LYS A 362 35.06 -7.67 6.88
C LYS A 362 34.89 -7.00 5.51
N CYS A 363 34.62 -5.70 5.47
CA CYS A 363 34.48 -4.97 4.20
C CYS A 363 35.79 -4.83 3.41
N ARG A 364 36.94 -5.07 4.06
CA ARG A 364 38.25 -5.18 3.41
C ARG A 364 38.50 -6.52 2.73
N VAL A 365 37.80 -7.58 3.13
CA VAL A 365 37.95 -8.91 2.53
C VAL A 365 37.14 -8.93 1.24
N TYR A 366 37.80 -9.28 0.13
CA TYR A 366 37.19 -9.25 -1.22
C TYR A 366 35.83 -9.97 -1.28
N GLU A 367 35.76 -11.18 -0.70
CA GLU A 367 34.56 -12.04 -0.69
C GLU A 367 33.33 -11.40 -0.03
N THR A 368 33.54 -10.58 0.99
CA THR A 368 32.46 -9.91 1.77
C THR A 368 32.40 -8.41 1.51
N SER A 369 33.22 -7.89 0.60
CA SER A 369 33.38 -6.45 0.38
C SER A 369 32.14 -5.78 -0.22
N THR A 370 31.28 -6.55 -0.88
CA THR A 370 30.08 -6.05 -1.57
C THR A 370 28.78 -6.38 -0.82
N GLU A 371 28.86 -6.93 0.40
CA GLU A 371 27.69 -7.07 1.25
C GLU A 371 27.02 -5.71 1.52
N GLU A 372 25.70 -5.67 1.61
CA GLU A 372 24.94 -4.42 1.79
C GLU A 372 25.36 -3.64 3.06
N GLY A 373 25.87 -4.32 4.09
CA GLY A 373 26.40 -3.66 5.28
C GLY A 373 27.72 -2.90 5.06
N CYS A 374 28.38 -3.07 3.91
CA CYS A 374 29.67 -2.44 3.58
C CYS A 374 29.56 -1.10 2.85
N TRP A 375 28.34 -0.60 2.58
CA TRP A 375 28.12 0.73 2.00
C TRP A 375 28.81 1.83 2.81
N ASP A 376 28.63 1.84 4.13
CA ASP A 376 29.25 2.81 5.03
C ASP A 376 30.79 2.85 4.89
N TYR A 377 31.43 1.67 4.71
CA TYR A 377 32.87 1.55 4.57
C TYR A 377 33.38 2.15 3.24
N HIS A 378 32.77 1.79 2.11
CA HIS A 378 33.21 2.26 0.79
C HIS A 378 32.91 3.75 0.59
N VAL A 379 31.77 4.24 1.07
CA VAL A 379 31.44 5.66 1.03
C VAL A 379 32.41 6.47 1.90
N ALA A 380 32.74 6.00 3.11
CA ALA A 380 33.74 6.65 3.97
C ALA A 380 35.15 6.68 3.34
N ARG A 381 35.53 5.62 2.61
CA ARG A 381 36.79 5.58 1.85
C ARG A 381 36.82 6.68 0.78
N ILE A 382 35.78 6.77 -0.05
CA ILE A 382 35.67 7.79 -1.11
C ILE A 382 35.61 9.20 -0.51
N LEU A 383 34.88 9.40 0.59
CA LEU A 383 34.85 10.66 1.34
C LEU A 383 36.25 11.08 1.82
N LYS A 384 37.05 10.13 2.32
CA LYS A 384 38.42 10.42 2.80
C LYS A 384 39.35 10.86 1.67
N GLU A 385 39.21 10.26 0.49
CA GLU A 385 39.95 10.63 -0.73
C GLU A 385 39.55 12.04 -1.21
N ASN A 386 38.29 12.42 -1.03
CA ASN A 386 37.71 13.70 -1.48
C ASN A 386 37.47 14.72 -0.36
N LYS A 387 38.14 14.59 0.79
CA LYS A 387 37.89 15.40 2.00
C LYS A 387 37.98 16.93 1.82
N ARG A 388 38.65 17.40 0.76
CA ARG A 388 38.82 18.83 0.43
C ARG A 388 37.64 19.40 -0.36
N ASP A 389 36.79 18.55 -0.94
CA ASP A 389 35.56 18.94 -1.60
C ASP A 389 34.41 18.85 -0.58
N SER A 390 33.82 20.01 -0.27
CA SER A 390 32.72 20.11 0.70
C SER A 390 31.36 19.76 0.08
N GLY A 391 31.22 19.88 -1.25
CA GLY A 391 30.00 19.56 -2.00
C GLY A 391 30.00 18.16 -2.62
N HIS A 392 31.00 17.32 -2.29
CA HIS A 392 31.11 15.99 -2.85
C HIS A 392 29.95 15.09 -2.37
N TRP A 393 29.30 14.37 -3.29
CA TRP A 393 28.15 13.49 -3.03
C TRP A 393 28.37 12.47 -1.89
N SER A 394 29.61 11.99 -1.73
CA SER A 394 29.94 11.00 -0.71
C SER A 394 29.85 11.55 0.71
N ARG A 395 29.90 12.87 0.89
CA ARG A 395 29.67 13.51 2.20
C ARG A 395 28.21 13.43 2.58
N ASP A 396 27.31 13.85 1.69
CA ASP A 396 25.87 13.78 1.92
C ASP A 396 25.39 12.33 2.13
N LEU A 397 25.84 11.41 1.26
CA LEU A 397 25.51 9.99 1.43
C LEU A 397 26.07 9.42 2.74
N HIS A 398 27.30 9.76 3.12
CA HIS A 398 27.88 9.33 4.39
C HIS A 398 27.06 9.85 5.58
N ASP A 399 26.68 11.12 5.57
CA ASP A 399 26.00 11.77 6.68
C ASP A 399 24.56 11.27 6.82
N ARG A 400 23.84 11.05 5.71
CA ARG A 400 22.50 10.44 5.70
C ARG A 400 22.54 8.97 6.12
N LEU A 401 23.51 8.19 5.66
CA LEU A 401 23.72 6.82 6.13
C LEU A 401 24.01 6.82 7.63
N ALA A 402 24.94 7.65 8.10
CA ALA A 402 25.27 7.76 9.52
C ALA A 402 24.07 8.19 10.37
N ALA A 403 23.24 9.12 9.88
CA ALA A 403 22.00 9.52 10.53
C ALA A 403 21.00 8.37 10.61
N LEU A 404 20.81 7.59 9.54
CA LEU A 404 19.95 6.41 9.53
C LEU A 404 20.46 5.31 10.49
N ARG A 405 21.78 5.04 10.49
CA ARG A 405 22.40 4.10 11.43
C ARG A 405 22.22 4.55 12.88
N LYS A 406 22.33 5.85 13.15
CA LYS A 406 22.16 6.46 14.48
C LYS A 406 20.70 6.48 14.93
N ASN A 407 19.76 6.62 14.00
CA ASN A 407 18.32 6.64 14.26
C ASN A 407 17.68 5.24 14.33
N GLY A 408 18.42 4.18 13.96
CA GLY A 408 18.04 2.77 14.20
C GLY A 408 16.73 2.32 13.55
N LYS A 409 16.27 3.01 12.49
CA LYS A 409 15.08 2.63 11.72
C LYS A 409 15.43 1.56 10.68
N TYR A 410 15.64 0.33 11.14
CA TYR A 410 15.45 -0.86 10.28
C TYR A 410 13.96 -1.20 10.32
N PRO A 411 13.33 -1.69 9.23
CA PRO A 411 11.98 -2.22 9.32
C PRO A 411 11.97 -3.33 10.39
N PRO A 412 11.34 -3.12 11.56
CA PRO A 412 11.29 -4.17 12.54
C PRO A 412 10.34 -5.24 12.02
N ARG A 413 10.70 -6.51 12.22
CA ARG A 413 9.70 -7.59 12.21
C ARG A 413 8.71 -7.23 13.32
N VAL A 414 7.51 -6.81 12.93
CA VAL A 414 6.63 -6.06 13.82
C VAL A 414 5.99 -6.99 14.85
N GLU A 415 6.50 -6.96 16.08
CA GLU A 415 5.76 -7.39 17.26
C GLU A 415 5.14 -6.16 17.92
N LEU A 416 3.96 -5.75 17.44
CA LEU A 416 3.19 -4.68 18.06
C LEU A 416 2.57 -5.18 19.36
N HIS A 417 2.82 -4.50 20.48
CA HIS A 417 2.05 -4.77 21.71
C HIS A 417 0.55 -4.45 21.54
N CYS A 418 0.19 -3.43 20.75
CA CYS A 418 -1.20 -3.02 20.55
C CYS A 418 -1.85 -3.62 19.28
N PHE A 419 -1.07 -4.23 18.40
CA PHE A 419 -1.45 -4.68 17.05
C PHE A 419 -2.20 -3.61 16.22
N LYS A 420 -1.79 -2.34 16.34
CA LYS A 420 -2.32 -1.24 15.51
C LYS A 420 -1.34 -0.90 14.38
N PRO A 421 -1.80 -0.68 13.15
CA PRO A 421 -0.95 -0.23 12.05
C PRO A 421 -0.57 1.25 12.27
N THR A 422 0.56 1.49 12.94
CA THR A 422 1.12 2.83 13.19
C THR A 422 2.63 2.79 13.05
N GLU A 423 3.28 3.97 12.99
CA GLU A 423 4.71 4.04 13.26
C GLU A 423 5.02 3.42 14.63
N VAL A 424 6.11 2.66 14.71
CA VAL A 424 6.53 1.95 15.93
C VAL A 424 7.94 2.35 16.35
N ARG A 425 8.19 2.33 17.65
CA ARG A 425 9.49 2.60 18.25
C ARG A 425 10.03 1.34 18.93
N ALA A 426 11.25 0.95 18.58
CA ALA A 426 11.91 -0.21 19.19
C ALA A 426 12.27 0.05 20.66
N CYS A 427 12.24 -1.00 21.48
CA CYS A 427 12.79 -0.96 22.83
C CYS A 427 14.28 -0.62 22.79
N SER A 428 14.67 0.51 23.38
CA SER A 428 16.05 1.01 23.40
C SER A 428 17.07 0.10 24.09
N ARG A 429 16.64 -0.96 24.77
CA ARG A 429 17.52 -1.91 25.46
C ARG A 429 17.82 -3.17 24.66
N CYS A 430 16.84 -3.71 23.95
CA CYS A 430 16.99 -5.00 23.24
C CYS A 430 16.85 -4.89 21.73
N HIS A 431 16.25 -3.81 21.22
CA HIS A 431 15.95 -3.58 19.81
C HIS A 431 15.12 -4.67 19.12
N ALA A 432 14.61 -5.66 19.86
CA ALA A 432 13.86 -6.81 19.33
C ALA A 432 12.33 -6.65 19.36
N VAL A 433 11.80 -5.74 20.19
CA VAL A 433 10.35 -5.52 20.37
C VAL A 433 10.03 -4.06 20.13
N SER A 434 8.93 -3.78 19.44
CA SER A 434 8.54 -2.42 19.06
C SER A 434 7.14 -2.05 19.57
N TYR A 435 6.93 -0.76 19.79
CA TYR A 435 5.70 -0.25 20.41
C TYR A 435 5.14 0.93 19.63
N CYS A 436 3.82 0.99 19.48
CA CYS A 436 3.13 2.14 18.88
C CYS A 436 3.34 3.42 19.72
N ASP A 437 3.39 3.30 21.05
CA ASP A 437 3.58 4.42 21.97
C ASP A 437 4.18 3.98 23.33
N ALA A 438 4.42 4.96 24.20
CA ALA A 438 4.95 4.74 25.55
C ALA A 438 3.99 3.97 26.47
N ALA A 439 2.67 4.07 26.24
CA ALA A 439 1.67 3.35 27.02
C ALA A 439 1.79 1.85 26.75
N CYS A 440 1.91 1.46 25.48
CA CYS A 440 2.11 0.08 25.05
C CYS A 440 3.45 -0.49 25.48
N GLN A 441 4.52 0.32 25.45
CA GLN A 441 5.81 -0.07 26.01
C GLN A 441 5.70 -0.37 27.52
N SER A 442 5.08 0.51 28.28
CA SER A 442 4.93 0.39 29.74
C SER A 442 4.05 -0.82 30.13
N ALA A 443 2.96 -1.03 29.39
CA ALA A 443 2.10 -2.19 29.56
C ALA A 443 2.85 -3.49 29.27
N ASN A 444 3.62 -3.58 28.18
CA ASN A 444 4.39 -4.79 27.88
C ASN A 444 5.53 -5.04 28.86
N TRP A 445 6.20 -3.97 29.31
CA TRP A 445 7.27 -4.02 30.31
C TRP A 445 6.79 -4.75 31.58
N THR A 446 5.62 -4.34 32.06
CA THR A 446 4.95 -4.94 33.23
C THR A 446 4.46 -6.35 32.93
N ALA A 447 3.89 -6.58 31.75
CA ALA A 447 3.31 -7.86 31.37
C ALA A 447 4.36 -8.98 31.27
N VAL A 448 5.50 -8.76 30.61
CA VAL A 448 6.54 -9.80 30.47
C VAL A 448 7.89 -9.25 30.02
N HIS A 449 7.92 -8.14 29.28
CA HIS A 449 9.13 -7.73 28.57
C HIS A 449 10.30 -7.41 29.51
N SER A 450 10.05 -6.91 30.73
CA SER A 450 11.08 -6.69 31.75
C SER A 450 11.90 -7.95 32.09
N LYS A 451 11.31 -9.14 31.95
CA LYS A 451 11.92 -10.45 32.25
C LYS A 451 12.66 -11.05 31.04
N GLU A 452 12.17 -10.83 29.82
CA GLU A 452 12.77 -11.36 28.58
C GLU A 452 13.72 -10.37 27.88
N CYS A 453 13.70 -9.08 28.20
CA CYS A 453 14.47 -8.04 27.49
C CYS A 453 15.97 -8.35 27.46
N LYS A 454 16.54 -8.86 28.57
CA LYS A 454 17.95 -9.28 28.62
C LYS A 454 18.25 -10.46 27.70
N VAL A 455 17.31 -11.39 27.57
CA VAL A 455 17.44 -12.56 26.68
C VAL A 455 17.41 -12.11 25.23
N LEU A 456 16.41 -11.30 24.87
CA LEU A 456 16.26 -10.76 23.53
C LEU A 456 17.45 -9.90 23.11
N ARG A 457 18.00 -9.10 24.04
CA ARG A 457 19.22 -8.33 23.80
C ARG A 457 20.41 -9.22 23.42
N LYS A 458 20.62 -10.34 24.11
CA LYS A 458 21.70 -11.28 23.76
C LYS A 458 21.51 -11.86 22.35
N VAL A 459 20.25 -12.12 21.96
CA VAL A 459 19.92 -12.66 20.64
C VAL A 459 20.19 -11.62 19.55
N THR A 460 19.81 -10.36 19.77
CA THR A 460 20.10 -9.28 18.82
C THR A 460 21.58 -8.92 18.76
N GLU A 461 22.31 -8.95 19.88
CA GLU A 461 23.78 -8.81 19.91
C GLU A 461 24.51 -9.90 19.11
N GLN A 462 23.88 -11.06 18.86
CA GLN A 462 24.39 -12.13 17.99
C GLN A 462 24.01 -11.95 16.50
N GLY A 463 23.48 -10.79 16.11
CA GLY A 463 23.05 -10.50 14.75
C GLY A 463 21.78 -11.22 14.31
N ARG A 464 21.00 -11.75 15.27
CA ARG A 464 19.72 -12.41 14.97
C ARG A 464 18.57 -11.41 15.15
N PRO A 465 17.60 -11.33 14.22
CA PRO A 465 16.51 -10.36 14.29
C PRO A 465 15.50 -10.66 15.41
N GLY A 466 15.56 -11.84 16.03
CA GLY A 466 14.68 -12.24 17.12
C GLY A 466 14.70 -13.75 17.34
N LEU A 467 13.77 -14.24 18.15
CA LEU A 467 13.58 -15.66 18.43
C LEU A 467 12.35 -16.19 17.65
N PRO A 468 12.34 -17.47 17.24
CA PRO A 468 11.12 -18.09 16.74
C PRO A 468 9.98 -17.95 17.75
N THR A 469 8.77 -17.65 17.29
CA THR A 469 7.61 -17.35 18.14
C THR A 469 7.34 -18.41 19.22
N PRO A 470 7.35 -19.73 18.92
CA PRO A 470 7.16 -20.75 19.95
C PRO A 470 8.29 -20.78 21.00
N VAL A 471 9.54 -20.58 20.57
CA VAL A 471 10.71 -20.53 21.45
C VAL A 471 10.61 -19.35 22.41
N ARG A 472 10.22 -18.16 21.90
CA ARG A 472 10.00 -16.98 22.72
C ARG A 472 8.86 -17.20 23.72
N ALA A 473 7.77 -17.83 23.32
CA ALA A 473 6.66 -18.15 24.23
C ALA A 473 7.09 -19.10 25.37
N VAL A 474 7.90 -20.11 25.08
CA VAL A 474 8.50 -20.98 26.11
C VAL A 474 9.40 -20.17 27.03
N ILE A 475 10.26 -19.30 26.49
CA ILE A 475 11.12 -18.42 27.32
C ILE A 475 10.27 -17.56 28.25
N GLN A 476 9.19 -16.93 27.76
CA GLN A 476 8.28 -16.15 28.59
C GLN A 476 7.68 -16.98 29.73
N ALA A 477 7.26 -18.22 29.46
CA ALA A 477 6.76 -19.15 30.47
C ALA A 477 7.84 -19.58 31.49
N LEU A 478 9.10 -19.68 31.07
CA LEU A 478 10.23 -20.04 31.94
C LEU A 478 10.69 -18.86 32.82
N VAL A 479 10.76 -17.65 32.27
CA VAL A 479 11.27 -16.46 32.98
C VAL A 479 10.21 -15.75 33.82
N LYS A 480 8.93 -16.06 33.62
CA LYS A 480 7.80 -15.52 34.37
C LYS A 480 6.95 -16.67 34.96
N PRO A 481 7.12 -17.00 36.25
CA PRO A 481 6.48 -18.16 36.88
C PRO A 481 4.94 -18.17 36.76
N GLU A 482 4.30 -17.01 36.81
CA GLU A 482 2.84 -16.91 36.70
C GLU A 482 2.34 -17.36 35.32
N ILE A 483 3.13 -17.13 34.27
CA ILE A 483 2.81 -17.63 32.92
C ILE A 483 2.99 -19.15 32.89
N GLY A 484 4.12 -19.66 33.39
CA GLY A 484 4.39 -21.10 33.42
C GLY A 484 3.33 -21.89 34.19
N ALA A 485 2.93 -21.40 35.37
CA ALA A 485 1.89 -22.02 36.19
C ALA A 485 0.52 -22.03 35.49
N ALA A 486 0.17 -20.97 34.76
CA ALA A 486 -1.08 -20.90 34.02
C ALA A 486 -1.17 -21.93 32.86
N LEU A 487 -0.04 -22.49 32.43
CA LEU A 487 0.03 -23.53 31.40
C LEU A 487 0.12 -24.95 32.00
N GLU A 488 0.20 -25.09 33.32
CA GLU A 488 0.47 -26.39 33.96
C GLU A 488 -0.64 -27.42 33.73
N ASP A 489 -1.89 -26.98 33.69
CA ASP A 489 -3.04 -27.88 33.52
C ASP A 489 -3.43 -28.12 32.05
N LEU A 490 -2.77 -27.47 31.09
CA LEU A 490 -3.07 -27.67 29.68
C LEU A 490 -2.54 -29.03 29.19
N GLU A 491 -3.35 -29.71 28.37
CA GLU A 491 -2.92 -30.90 27.65
C GLU A 491 -1.78 -30.53 26.68
N GLY A 492 -0.69 -31.29 26.72
CA GLY A 492 0.47 -31.09 25.86
C GLY A 492 0.60 -32.10 24.75
N ASN A 493 -0.14 -33.21 24.78
CA ASN A 493 0.03 -34.37 23.90
C ASN A 493 1.50 -34.84 23.83
N VAL A 494 2.23 -34.78 24.95
CA VAL A 494 3.69 -34.96 24.99
C VAL A 494 4.10 -36.32 24.43
N VAL A 495 3.34 -37.38 24.74
CA VAL A 495 3.60 -38.73 24.24
C VAL A 495 3.43 -38.79 22.72
N SER A 496 2.37 -38.17 22.19
CA SER A 496 2.10 -38.15 20.76
C SER A 496 3.15 -37.32 20.00
N TRP A 497 3.54 -36.15 20.53
CA TRP A 497 4.63 -35.36 19.99
C TRP A 497 5.96 -36.12 19.97
N ARG A 498 6.25 -36.89 21.02
CA ARG A 498 7.47 -37.73 21.10
C ARG A 498 7.56 -38.75 19.98
N ASN A 499 6.42 -39.28 19.55
CA ASN A 499 6.35 -40.26 18.47
C ASN A 499 6.26 -39.62 17.08
N SER A 500 6.17 -38.29 16.99
CA SER A 500 6.08 -37.57 15.72
C SER A 500 7.46 -37.36 15.09
N GLU A 501 7.50 -37.20 13.77
CA GLU A 501 8.71 -36.86 13.01
C GLU A 501 9.32 -35.50 13.41
N LYS A 502 8.54 -34.63 14.05
CA LYS A 502 8.95 -33.27 14.46
C LYS A 502 9.65 -33.23 15.82
N TRP A 503 9.76 -34.36 16.52
CA TRP A 503 10.27 -34.38 17.89
C TRP A 503 11.69 -33.84 18.03
N ALA A 504 12.59 -34.21 17.11
CA ALA A 504 13.99 -33.75 17.13
C ALA A 504 14.10 -32.22 17.01
N ASP A 505 13.26 -31.61 16.16
CA ASP A 505 13.19 -30.15 16.03
C ASP A 505 12.65 -29.50 17.31
N MET A 506 11.64 -30.11 17.94
CA MET A 506 11.09 -29.64 19.21
C MET A 506 12.12 -29.70 20.35
N GLU A 507 12.91 -30.77 20.43
CA GLU A 507 14.01 -30.89 21.39
C GLU A 507 15.04 -29.78 21.19
N MET A 508 15.42 -29.49 19.94
CA MET A 508 16.33 -28.39 19.62
C MET A 508 15.75 -27.02 20.03
N MET A 509 14.48 -26.77 19.75
CA MET A 509 13.78 -25.54 20.15
C MET A 509 13.71 -25.41 21.68
N ALA A 510 13.39 -26.48 22.39
CA ALA A 510 13.31 -26.52 23.85
C ALA A 510 14.68 -26.30 24.50
N MET A 511 15.74 -26.91 23.95
CA MET A 511 17.11 -26.69 24.39
C MET A 511 17.53 -25.23 24.20
N GLY A 512 17.21 -24.64 23.05
CA GLY A 512 17.40 -23.22 22.79
C GLY A 512 16.67 -22.35 23.81
N ALA A 513 15.37 -22.61 24.05
CA ALA A 513 14.57 -21.88 25.02
C ALA A 513 15.16 -21.94 26.44
N SER A 514 15.53 -23.13 26.90
CA SER A 514 16.13 -23.36 28.23
C SER A 514 17.47 -22.62 28.38
N SER A 515 18.33 -22.72 27.37
CA SER A 515 19.64 -22.04 27.34
C SER A 515 19.47 -20.51 27.36
N PHE A 516 18.60 -19.97 26.50
CA PHE A 516 18.33 -18.53 26.44
C PHE A 516 17.65 -17.98 27.70
N ALA A 517 16.81 -18.78 28.37
CA ALA A 517 16.25 -18.45 29.68
C ALA A 517 17.28 -18.48 30.84
N GLY A 518 18.50 -18.96 30.59
CA GLY A 518 19.58 -19.02 31.58
C GLY A 518 19.51 -20.24 32.50
N LEU A 519 18.73 -21.26 32.14
CA LEU A 519 18.61 -22.51 32.89
C LEU A 519 19.66 -23.56 32.47
N GLY A 520 20.35 -23.32 31.35
CA GLY A 520 21.31 -24.26 30.78
C GLY A 520 20.65 -25.34 29.91
N THR A 521 21.41 -26.38 29.59
CA THR A 521 21.00 -27.49 28.70
C THR A 521 20.98 -28.83 29.42
N GLY A 522 20.78 -28.81 30.75
CA GLY A 522 20.59 -30.02 31.54
C GLY A 522 19.31 -30.76 31.13
N GLN A 523 19.31 -32.08 31.30
CA GLN A 523 18.21 -32.93 30.85
C GLN A 523 16.86 -32.53 31.49
N THR A 524 16.87 -32.20 32.78
CA THR A 524 15.67 -31.82 33.54
C THR A 524 15.06 -30.51 33.02
N GLU A 525 15.91 -29.52 32.77
CA GLU A 525 15.53 -28.18 32.33
C GLU A 525 15.02 -28.20 30.89
N VAL A 526 15.69 -28.95 30.02
CA VAL A 526 15.25 -29.18 28.64
C VAL A 526 13.91 -29.92 28.63
N GLN A 527 13.73 -30.94 29.48
CA GLN A 527 12.45 -31.67 29.55
C GLN A 527 11.29 -30.77 30.02
N LYS A 528 11.55 -29.84 30.95
CA LYS A 528 10.57 -28.83 31.35
C LYS A 528 10.22 -27.88 30.21
N ALA A 529 11.22 -27.36 29.50
CA ALA A 529 11.02 -26.49 28.33
C ALA A 529 10.26 -27.21 27.21
N LEU A 530 10.55 -28.49 26.98
CA LEU A 530 9.92 -29.33 25.98
C LEU A 530 8.45 -29.60 26.31
N THR A 531 8.15 -29.87 27.58
CA THR A 531 6.76 -30.03 28.06
C THR A 531 5.95 -28.74 27.84
N LEU A 532 6.53 -27.58 28.14
CA LEU A 532 5.90 -26.28 27.86
C LEU A 532 5.72 -26.05 26.35
N LEU A 533 6.71 -26.42 25.53
CA LEU A 533 6.63 -26.28 24.08
C LEU A 533 5.50 -27.13 23.50
N CYS A 534 5.36 -28.39 23.92
CA CYS A 534 4.27 -29.28 23.54
C CYS A 534 2.90 -28.67 23.87
N LYS A 535 2.75 -28.09 25.07
CA LYS A 535 1.52 -27.39 25.49
C LYS A 535 1.25 -26.15 24.64
N ILE A 536 2.26 -25.33 24.38
CA ILE A 536 2.10 -24.14 23.53
C ILE A 536 1.70 -24.54 22.11
N GLN A 537 2.35 -25.54 21.51
CA GLN A 537 2.03 -26.00 20.15
C GLN A 537 0.62 -26.59 20.06
N THR A 538 0.15 -27.25 21.12
CA THR A 538 -1.19 -27.88 21.15
C THR A 538 -2.31 -26.87 21.41
N ASN A 539 -2.06 -25.79 22.15
CA ASN A 539 -3.13 -24.92 22.68
C ASN A 539 -3.11 -23.49 22.12
N ALA A 540 -2.08 -23.09 21.38
CA ALA A 540 -1.96 -21.72 20.90
C ALA A 540 -2.83 -21.45 19.68
N PHE A 541 -3.56 -20.33 19.72
CA PHE A 541 -4.35 -19.83 18.61
C PHE A 541 -3.48 -18.98 17.69
N HIS A 542 -3.51 -19.26 16.39
CA HIS A 542 -2.86 -18.41 15.41
C HIS A 542 -3.61 -17.07 15.27
N ARG A 543 -2.85 -15.98 15.32
CA ARG A 543 -3.36 -14.62 15.12
C ARG A 543 -3.04 -14.20 13.70
N TYR A 544 -4.10 -14.00 12.92
CA TYR A 544 -4.02 -13.50 11.56
C TYR A 544 -4.43 -12.03 11.49
N ASP A 545 -3.71 -11.29 10.68
CA ASP A 545 -3.97 -9.93 10.23
C ASP A 545 -4.28 -9.97 8.73
N ALA A 546 -5.10 -9.04 8.24
CA ALA A 546 -5.54 -9.04 6.85
C ALA A 546 -4.42 -8.71 5.87
N ASP A 547 -3.48 -7.85 6.28
CA ASP A 547 -2.41 -7.35 5.41
C ASP A 547 -1.08 -8.08 5.64
N LEU A 548 -0.86 -8.52 6.90
CA LEU A 548 0.42 -9.11 7.32
C LEU A 548 0.39 -10.64 7.48
N GLY A 549 -0.75 -11.28 7.24
CA GLY A 549 -0.91 -12.72 7.42
C GLY A 549 -0.81 -13.14 8.89
N GLN A 550 -0.11 -14.24 9.19
CA GLN A 550 0.04 -14.68 10.58
C GLN A 550 1.00 -13.75 11.36
N VAL A 551 0.46 -12.88 12.20
CA VAL A 551 1.20 -11.88 12.99
C VAL A 551 1.64 -12.35 14.37
N GLY A 552 1.14 -13.49 14.85
CA GLY A 552 1.56 -14.04 16.14
C GLY A 552 0.77 -15.26 16.60
N ILE A 553 0.96 -15.59 17.88
CA ILE A 553 0.14 -16.60 18.59
C ILE A 553 -0.52 -15.98 19.82
N PHE A 554 -1.68 -16.51 20.18
CA PHE A 554 -2.42 -16.16 21.39
C PHE A 554 -2.65 -17.42 22.19
N LEU A 555 -2.33 -17.39 23.49
CA LEU A 555 -2.57 -18.51 24.39
C LEU A 555 -3.38 -18.02 25.58
N GLY A 556 -4.64 -18.44 25.64
CA GLY A 556 -5.54 -18.17 26.77
C GLY A 556 -5.94 -19.51 27.39
N PRO A 557 -5.38 -19.91 28.55
CA PRO A 557 -5.59 -21.25 29.10
C PRO A 557 -7.06 -21.64 29.26
N LYS A 558 -7.90 -20.70 29.74
CA LYS A 558 -9.36 -20.91 29.86
C LYS A 558 -10.05 -21.11 28.51
N LEU A 559 -9.59 -20.43 27.46
CA LEU A 559 -10.16 -20.55 26.13
C LEU A 559 -9.71 -21.85 25.44
N ALA A 560 -8.48 -22.29 25.70
CA ALA A 560 -7.92 -23.54 25.17
C ALA A 560 -8.64 -24.80 25.69
N MET A 561 -9.47 -24.69 26.73
CA MET A 561 -10.32 -25.78 27.22
C MET A 561 -11.52 -26.07 26.30
N ALA A 562 -11.89 -25.16 25.40
CA ALA A 562 -13.03 -25.36 24.52
C ALA A 562 -12.68 -26.36 23.41
N ASN A 563 -13.35 -27.51 23.40
CA ASN A 563 -13.08 -28.60 22.46
C ASN A 563 -13.45 -28.26 21.01
N HIS A 564 -13.00 -29.12 20.09
CA HIS A 564 -13.22 -28.96 18.67
C HIS A 564 -14.54 -29.56 18.18
N SER A 565 -15.24 -28.84 17.29
CA SER A 565 -16.27 -29.39 16.41
C SER A 565 -16.24 -28.73 15.03
N CYS A 566 -16.46 -29.49 13.95
CA CYS A 566 -16.65 -28.94 12.61
C CYS A 566 -18.08 -28.40 12.36
N ILE A 567 -18.94 -28.45 13.39
CA ILE A 567 -20.21 -27.72 13.46
C ILE A 567 -20.24 -26.99 14.83
N PRO A 568 -19.34 -26.02 15.03
CA PRO A 568 -19.13 -25.42 16.35
C PRO A 568 -20.39 -24.71 16.86
N ASN A 569 -20.46 -24.49 18.18
CA ASN A 569 -21.51 -23.68 18.81
C ASN A 569 -21.02 -22.35 19.33
N ALA A 570 -19.71 -22.13 19.32
CA ALA A 570 -19.08 -20.86 19.60
C ALA A 570 -17.92 -20.58 18.63
N MET A 571 -17.55 -19.32 18.50
CA MET A 571 -16.42 -18.85 17.71
C MET A 571 -15.51 -17.96 18.53
N VAL A 572 -14.23 -17.97 18.16
CA VAL A 572 -13.23 -17.07 18.72
C VAL A 572 -13.02 -15.92 17.75
N GLN A 573 -13.39 -14.72 18.17
CA GLN A 573 -13.10 -13.50 17.45
C GLN A 573 -11.99 -12.74 18.16
N PHE A 574 -11.03 -12.25 17.40
CA PHE A 574 -9.95 -11.45 17.94
C PHE A 574 -10.16 -9.95 17.71
N VAL A 575 -9.99 -9.15 18.78
CA VAL A 575 -10.04 -7.68 18.74
C VAL A 575 -8.82 -7.16 19.49
N GLY A 576 -7.86 -6.60 18.76
CA GLY A 576 -6.54 -6.27 19.31
C GLY A 576 -5.92 -7.48 20.02
N ARG A 577 -5.53 -7.34 21.29
CA ARG A 577 -4.97 -8.46 22.09
C ARG A 577 -5.99 -9.38 22.75
N ARG A 578 -7.29 -9.14 22.55
CA ARG A 578 -8.35 -9.88 23.24
C ARG A 578 -8.94 -10.95 22.34
N ALA A 579 -9.17 -12.11 22.91
CA ALA A 579 -10.02 -13.14 22.34
C ALA A 579 -11.43 -12.99 22.92
N ILE A 580 -12.43 -12.95 22.05
CA ILE A 580 -13.85 -12.91 22.38
C ILE A 580 -14.43 -14.25 21.98
N LEU A 581 -14.85 -15.04 22.96
CA LEU A 581 -15.61 -16.25 22.72
C LEU A 581 -17.10 -15.87 22.62
N ARG A 582 -17.72 -16.10 21.46
CA ARG A 582 -19.11 -15.74 21.19
C ARG A 582 -19.88 -16.94 20.68
N ALA A 583 -21.08 -17.15 21.20
CA ALA A 583 -21.97 -18.20 20.71
C ALA A 583 -22.35 -17.97 19.23
N GLU A 584 -22.25 -19.03 18.42
CA GLU A 584 -22.73 -19.06 17.03
C GLU A 584 -24.17 -19.54 16.91
N LYS A 585 -24.64 -20.30 17.89
CA LYS A 585 -26.00 -20.84 17.99
C LYS A 585 -26.42 -20.89 19.47
N PRO A 586 -27.72 -21.04 19.78
CA PRO A 586 -28.17 -21.19 21.16
C PRO A 586 -27.45 -22.37 21.84
N ILE A 587 -26.90 -22.12 23.04
CA ILE A 587 -26.22 -23.11 23.87
C ILE A 587 -27.09 -23.35 25.10
N LYS A 588 -27.50 -24.58 25.34
CA LYS A 588 -28.31 -24.94 26.52
C LYS A 588 -27.41 -25.04 27.76
N ALA A 589 -28.01 -24.94 28.95
CA ALA A 589 -27.30 -25.28 30.18
C ALA A 589 -26.72 -26.70 30.07
N ASP A 590 -25.51 -26.88 30.61
CA ASP A 590 -24.74 -28.13 30.61
C ASP A 590 -24.34 -28.66 29.21
N GLN A 591 -24.62 -27.92 28.14
CA GLN A 591 -24.10 -28.22 26.82
C GLN A 591 -22.64 -27.77 26.70
N GLU A 592 -21.78 -28.67 26.22
CA GLU A 592 -20.39 -28.37 25.96
C GLU A 592 -20.22 -27.22 24.97
N ILE A 593 -19.22 -26.36 25.23
CA ILE A 593 -18.86 -25.27 24.33
C ILE A 593 -17.78 -25.77 23.38
N GLU A 594 -18.10 -25.81 22.10
CA GLU A 594 -17.23 -26.31 21.04
C GLU A 594 -16.92 -25.18 20.06
N ILE A 595 -15.64 -25.02 19.74
CA ILE A 595 -15.13 -24.11 18.72
C ILE A 595 -14.54 -24.92 17.55
N SER A 596 -14.23 -24.27 16.43
CA SER A 596 -13.45 -24.92 15.37
C SER A 596 -11.97 -24.56 15.48
N TYR A 597 -11.08 -25.54 15.33
CA TYR A 597 -9.62 -25.36 15.33
C TYR A 597 -9.06 -25.21 13.91
N THR A 598 -9.91 -25.47 12.90
CA THR A 598 -9.60 -25.38 11.48
C THR A 598 -10.66 -24.54 10.77
N ASP A 599 -10.45 -24.19 9.50
CA ASP A 599 -11.56 -23.77 8.63
C ASP A 599 -12.53 -24.94 8.52
N TYR A 600 -13.66 -24.82 9.22
CA TYR A 600 -14.65 -25.87 9.24
C TYR A 600 -15.36 -25.97 7.89
N THR A 601 -15.26 -25.02 6.97
CA THR A 601 -15.96 -25.06 5.67
C THR A 601 -15.30 -26.00 4.66
N PHE A 602 -14.05 -26.39 4.87
CA PHE A 602 -13.27 -27.30 4.02
C PHE A 602 -13.80 -28.74 3.96
N PRO A 603 -13.36 -29.55 2.97
CA PRO A 603 -13.67 -30.99 2.86
C PRO A 603 -13.12 -31.82 4.04
N LEU A 604 -13.57 -33.07 4.18
CA LEU A 604 -13.22 -33.93 5.32
C LEU A 604 -11.71 -34.17 5.38
N SER A 605 -11.07 -34.48 4.25
CA SER A 605 -9.61 -34.71 4.19
C SER A 605 -8.79 -33.53 4.74
N LYS A 606 -9.06 -32.30 4.28
CA LYS A 606 -8.37 -31.09 4.73
C LYS A 606 -8.66 -30.77 6.19
N ARG A 607 -9.89 -31.00 6.68
CA ARG A 607 -10.21 -30.84 8.12
C ARG A 607 -9.43 -31.84 8.96
N THR A 608 -9.38 -33.12 8.56
CA THR A 608 -8.59 -34.16 9.26
C THR A 608 -7.10 -33.82 9.25
N GLN A 609 -6.56 -33.41 8.10
CA GLN A 609 -5.16 -32.99 7.99
C GLN A 609 -4.83 -31.80 8.91
N ALA A 610 -5.69 -30.79 8.94
CA ALA A 610 -5.52 -29.62 9.81
C ALA A 610 -5.64 -29.94 11.30
N LEU A 611 -6.38 -31.00 11.66
CA LEU A 611 -6.53 -31.47 13.04
C LEU A 611 -5.46 -32.46 13.48
N ALA A 612 -4.69 -33.04 12.55
CA ALA A 612 -3.62 -34.01 12.86
C ALA A 612 -2.62 -33.53 13.95
N PRO A 613 -2.21 -32.23 14.00
CA PRO A 613 -1.33 -31.73 15.06
C PRO A 613 -1.92 -31.74 16.48
N TYR A 614 -3.22 -32.00 16.63
CA TYR A 614 -3.91 -32.10 17.91
C TYR A 614 -4.10 -33.55 18.38
N PHE A 615 -3.67 -34.55 17.58
CA PHE A 615 -3.63 -35.97 17.92
C PHE A 615 -4.97 -36.58 18.34
N PHE A 616 -6.07 -36.17 17.70
CA PHE A 616 -7.38 -36.78 17.86
C PHE A 616 -8.10 -36.89 16.52
N ASP A 617 -9.03 -37.83 16.42
CA ASP A 617 -9.96 -37.94 15.30
C ASP A 617 -11.28 -37.25 15.64
N CYS A 618 -11.72 -36.33 14.77
CA CYS A 618 -12.96 -35.60 15.00
C CYS A 618 -14.19 -36.48 14.73
N LEU A 619 -14.97 -36.75 15.77
CA LEU A 619 -16.19 -37.57 15.71
C LEU A 619 -17.48 -36.75 15.66
N CYS A 620 -17.40 -35.45 15.37
CA CYS A 620 -18.61 -34.63 15.26
C CYS A 620 -19.49 -35.10 14.08
N LEU A 621 -20.79 -34.79 14.14
CA LEU A 621 -21.77 -35.24 13.14
C LEU A 621 -21.36 -34.93 11.70
N ARG A 622 -20.70 -33.79 11.46
CA ARG A 622 -20.22 -33.44 10.12
C ARG A 622 -19.13 -34.37 9.62
N CYS A 623 -18.19 -34.76 10.47
CA CYS A 623 -17.12 -35.68 10.07
C CYS A 623 -17.67 -37.11 9.97
N GLU A 624 -18.47 -37.55 10.94
CA GLU A 624 -19.04 -38.90 10.96
C GLU A 624 -19.94 -39.20 9.75
N LYS A 625 -20.76 -38.23 9.34
CA LYS A 625 -21.67 -38.36 8.18
C LYS A 625 -21.12 -37.78 6.89
N ASP A 626 -19.89 -37.25 6.94
CA ASP A 626 -19.27 -36.48 5.86
C ASP A 626 -20.27 -35.49 5.24
N LEU A 627 -20.73 -34.50 6.02
CA LEU A 627 -21.73 -33.53 5.56
C LEU A 627 -21.08 -32.39 4.79
N ASN A 628 -21.70 -32.03 3.64
CA ASN A 628 -21.31 -30.83 2.89
C ASN A 628 -21.88 -29.55 3.55
N VAL A 629 -21.37 -28.39 3.13
CA VAL A 629 -21.74 -27.07 3.69
C VAL A 629 -23.25 -26.78 3.61
N TYR A 630 -23.96 -27.24 2.57
CA TYR A 630 -25.40 -27.02 2.44
C TYR A 630 -26.20 -27.88 3.41
N GLN A 631 -25.78 -29.11 3.66
CA GLN A 631 -26.40 -29.99 4.68
C GLN A 631 -26.20 -29.41 6.09
N VAL A 632 -25.00 -28.91 6.37
CA VAL A 632 -24.69 -28.22 7.64
C VAL A 632 -25.53 -26.96 7.79
N CYS A 633 -25.65 -26.16 6.74
CA CYS A 633 -26.49 -24.96 6.72
C CYS A 633 -27.96 -25.30 7.00
N ALA A 634 -28.51 -26.29 6.28
CA ALA A 634 -29.91 -26.67 6.40
C ALA A 634 -30.29 -27.24 7.79
N ALA A 635 -29.33 -27.81 8.50
CA ALA A 635 -29.51 -28.29 9.87
C ALA A 635 -29.33 -27.20 10.94
N SER A 636 -28.94 -25.98 10.55
CA SER A 636 -28.61 -24.92 11.48
C SER A 636 -29.84 -24.31 12.16
N PRO A 637 -29.86 -24.14 13.50
CA PRO A 637 -30.99 -23.56 14.22
C PRO A 637 -31.08 -22.03 14.08
N VAL A 638 -30.11 -21.39 13.40
CA VAL A 638 -30.02 -19.92 13.29
C VAL A 638 -30.31 -19.41 11.89
N ILE A 639 -30.90 -20.22 11.00
CA ILE A 639 -31.30 -19.80 9.64
C ILE A 639 -32.16 -18.54 9.69
N ASP A 640 -33.18 -18.50 10.55
CA ASP A 640 -34.14 -17.39 10.66
C ASP A 640 -33.52 -16.05 11.10
N MET A 641 -32.30 -16.07 11.64
CA MET A 641 -31.56 -14.84 11.95
C MET A 641 -31.15 -14.07 10.69
N ASN A 642 -31.14 -14.73 9.52
CA ASN A 642 -30.77 -14.13 8.24
C ASN A 642 -31.83 -13.18 7.66
N ARG A 643 -33.01 -13.04 8.30
CA ARG A 643 -34.08 -12.14 7.86
C ARG A 643 -33.67 -10.66 7.75
N HIS A 644 -32.62 -10.27 8.47
CA HIS A 644 -32.04 -8.92 8.45
C HIS A 644 -30.62 -8.91 7.86
N SER A 645 -30.35 -9.84 6.94
CA SER A 645 -29.07 -9.96 6.23
C SER A 645 -29.30 -9.85 4.72
N LEU A 646 -28.25 -10.05 3.90
CA LEU A 646 -28.33 -9.98 2.44
C LEU A 646 -29.04 -11.18 1.77
N VAL A 647 -29.68 -12.05 2.55
CA VAL A 647 -30.34 -13.26 2.04
C VAL A 647 -31.78 -12.92 1.65
N VAL A 648 -32.07 -12.94 0.34
CA VAL A 648 -33.38 -12.60 -0.22
C VAL A 648 -34.51 -13.50 0.27
N ASP A 649 -34.31 -14.82 0.19
CA ASP A 649 -35.27 -15.81 0.69
C ASP A 649 -34.54 -16.68 1.71
N VAL A 650 -34.75 -16.37 2.99
CA VAL A 650 -34.18 -17.11 4.12
C VAL A 650 -34.51 -18.61 4.03
N GLY A 651 -35.70 -18.95 3.52
CA GLY A 651 -36.10 -20.33 3.29
C GLY A 651 -35.26 -21.07 2.25
N LYS A 652 -34.51 -20.37 1.36
CA LYS A 652 -33.57 -21.03 0.43
C LYS A 652 -32.40 -21.67 1.15
N LEU A 653 -31.93 -21.09 2.26
CA LEU A 653 -30.79 -21.62 3.02
C LEU A 653 -31.05 -23.08 3.47
N GLY A 654 -32.25 -23.38 3.96
CA GLY A 654 -32.66 -24.72 4.37
C GLY A 654 -33.19 -25.63 3.26
N ARG A 655 -33.34 -25.12 2.03
CA ARG A 655 -33.94 -25.84 0.90
C ARG A 655 -33.02 -26.00 -0.29
N HIS A 656 -31.74 -25.64 -0.17
CA HIS A 656 -30.78 -25.84 -1.24
C HIS A 656 -30.76 -27.31 -1.69
N SER A 657 -30.73 -27.54 -2.99
CA SER A 657 -30.87 -28.89 -3.56
C SER A 657 -29.80 -29.87 -3.02
N ALA A 658 -28.55 -29.42 -2.88
CA ALA A 658 -27.45 -30.22 -2.32
C ALA A 658 -27.56 -30.53 -0.81
N ALA A 659 -28.58 -30.02 -0.12
CA ALA A 659 -28.89 -30.41 1.25
C ALA A 659 -29.82 -31.63 1.34
N LYS A 660 -30.64 -31.88 0.31
CA LYS A 660 -31.70 -32.91 0.32
C LYS A 660 -31.52 -33.98 -0.76
N ASP A 661 -31.11 -33.58 -1.95
CA ASP A 661 -30.87 -34.49 -3.06
C ASP A 661 -29.55 -35.25 -2.84
N SER A 662 -29.63 -36.58 -2.76
CA SER A 662 -28.49 -37.44 -2.47
C SER A 662 -27.41 -37.41 -3.55
N SER A 663 -27.80 -37.22 -4.81
CA SER A 663 -26.88 -37.13 -5.94
C SER A 663 -26.07 -35.84 -5.86
N LYS A 664 -26.76 -34.69 -5.69
CA LYS A 664 -26.09 -33.39 -5.54
C LYS A 664 -25.28 -33.27 -4.27
N ALA A 665 -25.76 -33.82 -3.16
CA ALA A 665 -24.99 -33.87 -1.92
C ALA A 665 -23.69 -34.66 -2.09
N SER A 666 -23.74 -35.77 -2.84
CA SER A 666 -22.57 -36.58 -3.15
C SER A 666 -21.63 -35.89 -4.14
N ALA A 667 -22.17 -35.20 -5.15
CA ALA A 667 -21.38 -34.38 -6.08
C ALA A 667 -20.63 -33.26 -5.33
N ALA A 668 -21.30 -32.55 -4.42
CA ALA A 668 -20.67 -31.51 -3.61
C ALA A 668 -19.47 -32.03 -2.80
N ARG A 669 -19.60 -33.21 -2.17
CA ARG A 669 -18.50 -33.83 -1.41
C ARG A 669 -17.37 -34.26 -2.32
N ARG A 670 -17.70 -35.00 -3.38
CA ARG A 670 -16.73 -35.49 -4.35
C ARG A 670 -15.90 -34.36 -4.96
N TYR A 671 -16.55 -33.31 -5.47
CA TYR A 671 -15.83 -32.16 -6.04
C TYR A 671 -14.99 -31.43 -5.00
N SER A 672 -15.49 -31.27 -3.77
CA SER A 672 -14.72 -30.59 -2.72
C SER A 672 -13.45 -31.36 -2.35
N GLU A 673 -13.50 -32.70 -2.33
CA GLU A 673 -12.35 -33.57 -2.10
C GLU A 673 -11.38 -33.56 -3.30
N GLU A 674 -11.88 -33.80 -4.52
CA GLU A 674 -11.09 -33.85 -5.76
C GLU A 674 -10.33 -32.55 -6.04
N LEU A 675 -10.92 -31.40 -5.69
CA LEU A 675 -10.35 -30.07 -5.94
C LEU A 675 -9.65 -29.47 -4.71
N SER A 676 -9.47 -30.25 -3.65
CA SER A 676 -8.99 -29.74 -2.36
C SER A 676 -7.56 -29.18 -2.43
N ASP A 677 -6.71 -29.69 -3.32
CA ASP A 677 -5.33 -29.22 -3.48
C ASP A 677 -5.24 -27.79 -4.04
N LEU A 678 -6.28 -27.33 -4.76
CA LEU A 678 -6.38 -25.93 -5.23
C LEU A 678 -6.48 -24.92 -4.08
N LEU A 679 -6.78 -25.38 -2.84
CA LEU A 679 -6.77 -24.54 -1.64
C LEU A 679 -5.35 -24.25 -1.14
N ASP A 680 -4.39 -25.13 -1.44
CA ASP A 680 -3.00 -24.99 -0.99
C ASP A 680 -2.13 -24.27 -2.03
N GLU A 681 -2.62 -24.13 -3.26
CA GLU A 681 -1.99 -23.35 -4.31
C GLU A 681 -1.90 -21.88 -3.90
N LYS A 682 -0.68 -21.43 -3.59
CA LYS A 682 -0.40 -20.02 -3.41
C LYS A 682 -0.18 -19.39 -4.77
N ASP A 683 -0.93 -18.34 -5.04
CA ASP A 683 -0.69 -17.50 -6.19
C ASP A 683 0.63 -16.73 -6.00
N LEU A 684 1.66 -17.19 -6.71
CA LEU A 684 2.98 -16.57 -6.77
C LEU A 684 3.18 -15.82 -8.09
N SER A 685 2.11 -15.68 -8.90
CA SER A 685 2.18 -15.06 -10.21
C SER A 685 2.56 -13.58 -10.08
N PRO A 686 3.59 -13.10 -10.81
CA PRO A 686 4.16 -11.78 -10.54
C PRO A 686 3.39 -10.64 -11.23
N SER A 687 2.48 -10.95 -12.17
CA SER A 687 1.68 -9.97 -12.91
C SER A 687 0.17 -10.27 -12.82
N LEU A 688 -0.65 -9.22 -12.96
CA LEU A 688 -2.12 -9.35 -12.96
C LEU A 688 -2.61 -10.25 -14.12
N GLU A 689 -1.96 -10.22 -15.28
CA GLU A 689 -2.32 -11.06 -16.43
C GLU A 689 -2.04 -12.54 -16.17
N THR A 690 -0.88 -12.89 -15.59
CA THR A 690 -0.54 -14.28 -15.28
C THR A 690 -1.40 -14.83 -14.15
N ARG A 691 -1.67 -13.99 -13.13
CA ARG A 691 -2.64 -14.27 -12.07
C ARG A 691 -4.04 -14.51 -12.63
N ARG A 692 -4.51 -13.66 -13.55
CA ARG A 692 -5.78 -13.83 -14.25
C ARG A 692 -5.84 -15.16 -15.03
N ALA A 693 -4.79 -15.52 -15.75
CA ALA A 693 -4.71 -16.79 -16.46
C ALA A 693 -4.71 -18.00 -15.51
N ALA A 694 -3.99 -17.92 -14.39
CA ALA A 694 -3.98 -18.95 -13.36
C ALA A 694 -5.36 -19.11 -12.70
N LEU A 695 -6.01 -18.01 -12.35
CA LEU A 695 -7.38 -17.99 -11.83
C LEU A 695 -8.39 -18.56 -12.84
N ARG A 696 -8.23 -18.25 -14.13
CA ARG A 696 -9.02 -18.86 -15.21
C ARG A 696 -8.84 -20.37 -15.27
N ALA A 697 -7.60 -20.85 -15.24
CA ALA A 697 -7.32 -22.29 -15.22
C ALA A 697 -7.93 -22.99 -14.00
N ARG A 698 -7.82 -22.40 -12.80
CA ARG A 698 -8.44 -22.92 -11.57
C ARG A 698 -9.97 -22.88 -11.63
N TYR A 699 -10.55 -21.82 -12.21
CA TYR A 699 -12.00 -21.72 -12.42
C TYR A 699 -12.52 -22.81 -13.36
N GLN A 700 -11.78 -23.10 -14.44
CA GLN A 700 -12.12 -24.17 -15.38
C GLN A 700 -12.09 -25.56 -14.73
N GLN A 701 -11.15 -25.80 -13.81
CA GLN A 701 -11.15 -27.03 -13.01
C GLN A 701 -12.40 -27.13 -12.13
N CYS A 702 -12.93 -26.00 -11.66
CA CYS A 702 -14.16 -25.92 -10.86
C CYS A 702 -15.46 -25.96 -11.68
N LYS A 703 -15.43 -26.13 -13.01
CA LYS A 703 -16.63 -26.08 -13.87
C LYS A 703 -17.76 -27.04 -13.45
N GLY A 704 -17.41 -28.19 -12.85
CA GLY A 704 -18.39 -29.15 -12.33
C GLY A 704 -19.21 -28.59 -11.16
N LEU A 705 -18.55 -27.85 -10.27
CA LEU A 705 -19.23 -27.14 -9.17
C LEU A 705 -20.13 -26.03 -9.71
N VAL A 706 -19.65 -25.27 -10.70
CA VAL A 706 -20.39 -24.18 -11.35
C VAL A 706 -21.66 -24.69 -12.03
N ALA A 707 -21.53 -25.74 -12.86
CA ALA A 707 -22.66 -26.34 -13.58
C ALA A 707 -23.77 -26.85 -12.65
N GLU A 708 -23.40 -27.39 -11.48
CA GLU A 708 -24.33 -27.87 -10.47
C GLU A 708 -24.85 -26.76 -9.52
N LYS A 709 -24.39 -25.51 -9.71
CA LYS A 709 -24.67 -24.34 -8.87
C LYS A 709 -24.22 -24.52 -7.42
N LEU A 710 -23.09 -25.19 -7.20
CA LEU A 710 -22.52 -25.51 -5.88
C LEU A 710 -21.54 -24.42 -5.40
N TRP A 711 -21.95 -23.15 -5.50
CA TRP A 711 -21.10 -21.97 -5.27
C TRP A 711 -20.46 -21.89 -3.88
N ALA A 712 -21.13 -22.36 -2.83
CA ALA A 712 -20.61 -22.36 -1.46
C ALA A 712 -19.57 -23.47 -1.16
N VAL A 713 -19.35 -24.40 -2.08
CA VAL A 713 -18.43 -25.55 -1.90
C VAL A 713 -17.01 -25.13 -2.28
N SER A 714 -16.06 -25.34 -1.36
CA SER A 714 -14.64 -25.08 -1.64
C SER A 714 -14.12 -25.95 -2.79
N PRO A 715 -13.27 -25.39 -3.68
CA PRO A 715 -12.55 -24.11 -3.53
C PRO A 715 -13.23 -22.87 -4.15
N LEU A 716 -14.46 -22.97 -4.70
CA LEU A 716 -15.09 -21.86 -5.44
C LEU A 716 -15.16 -20.53 -4.65
N PRO A 717 -15.63 -20.47 -3.39
CA PRO A 717 -15.66 -19.21 -2.64
C PRO A 717 -14.28 -18.55 -2.49
N GLN A 718 -13.22 -19.35 -2.29
CA GLN A 718 -11.85 -18.86 -2.18
C GLN A 718 -11.42 -18.25 -3.51
N LEU A 719 -11.63 -18.99 -4.60
CA LEU A 719 -11.30 -18.55 -5.94
C LEU A 719 -12.04 -17.26 -6.34
N LEU A 720 -13.34 -17.17 -6.05
CA LEU A 720 -14.12 -15.96 -6.31
C LEU A 720 -13.63 -14.76 -5.47
N SER A 721 -13.14 -15.00 -4.25
CA SER A 721 -12.54 -13.94 -3.43
C SER A 721 -11.24 -13.44 -4.06
N GLU A 722 -10.39 -14.34 -4.56
CA GLU A 722 -9.16 -13.99 -5.29
C GLU A 722 -9.46 -13.23 -6.60
N ILE A 723 -10.50 -13.65 -7.33
CA ILE A 723 -11.00 -12.95 -8.52
C ILE A 723 -11.49 -11.54 -8.18
N SER A 724 -12.23 -11.38 -7.09
CA SER A 724 -12.69 -10.05 -6.64
C SER A 724 -11.52 -9.13 -6.28
N ILE A 725 -10.45 -9.68 -5.68
CA ILE A 725 -9.23 -8.93 -5.36
C ILE A 725 -8.51 -8.53 -6.64
N LEU A 726 -8.35 -9.46 -7.61
CA LEU A 726 -7.78 -9.16 -8.92
C LEU A 726 -8.51 -8.00 -9.60
N TYR A 727 -9.85 -8.03 -9.64
CA TYR A 727 -10.63 -6.94 -10.24
C TYR A 727 -10.42 -5.60 -9.52
N ALA A 728 -10.29 -5.60 -8.19
CA ALA A 728 -10.02 -4.39 -7.44
C ALA A 728 -8.60 -3.85 -7.70
N GLU A 729 -7.60 -4.73 -7.85
CA GLU A 729 -6.21 -4.36 -8.21
C GLU A 729 -6.09 -3.82 -9.64
N GLU A 730 -6.98 -4.25 -10.53
CA GLU A 730 -7.13 -3.71 -11.89
C GLU A 730 -8.00 -2.43 -11.95
N GLU A 731 -8.42 -1.91 -10.79
CA GLU A 731 -9.32 -0.75 -10.67
C GLU A 731 -10.72 -0.97 -11.31
N ASN A 732 -11.09 -2.22 -11.62
CA ASN A 732 -12.43 -2.58 -12.07
C ASN A 732 -13.38 -2.80 -10.88
N PHE A 733 -13.72 -1.70 -10.21
CA PHE A 733 -14.53 -1.73 -8.98
C PHE A 733 -15.95 -2.26 -9.21
N VAL A 734 -16.51 -2.10 -10.41
CA VAL A 734 -17.83 -2.65 -10.75
C VAL A 734 -17.81 -4.17 -10.73
N TYR A 735 -16.81 -4.80 -11.34
CA TYR A 735 -16.70 -6.26 -11.39
C TYR A 735 -16.36 -6.83 -10.01
N ALA A 736 -15.48 -6.16 -9.28
CA ALA A 736 -15.18 -6.48 -7.88
C ALA A 736 -16.45 -6.41 -7.01
N LEU A 737 -17.26 -5.35 -7.17
CA LEU A 737 -18.50 -5.15 -6.41
C LEU A 737 -19.52 -6.25 -6.70
N VAL A 738 -19.78 -6.53 -7.98
CA VAL A 738 -20.69 -7.61 -8.40
C VAL A 738 -20.22 -8.96 -7.85
N THR A 739 -18.93 -9.26 -7.95
CA THR A 739 -18.34 -10.49 -7.42
C THR A 739 -18.51 -10.59 -5.90
N SER A 740 -18.22 -9.51 -5.17
CA SER A 740 -18.38 -9.44 -3.72
C SER A 740 -19.83 -9.59 -3.27
N CYS A 741 -20.78 -8.96 -3.97
CA CYS A 741 -22.22 -9.13 -3.76
C CYS A 741 -22.66 -10.58 -4.00
N PHE A 742 -22.12 -11.23 -5.03
CA PHE A 742 -22.41 -12.63 -5.31
C PHE A 742 -21.91 -13.56 -4.18
N ILE A 743 -20.68 -13.37 -3.71
CA ILE A 743 -20.14 -14.15 -2.58
C ILE A 743 -20.99 -13.95 -1.33
N ALA A 744 -21.35 -12.70 -1.01
CA ALA A 744 -22.09 -12.33 0.19
C ALA A 744 -23.54 -12.86 0.22
N THR A 745 -24.12 -13.20 -0.94
CA THR A 745 -25.50 -13.69 -1.08
C THR A 745 -25.58 -15.19 -1.37
N SER A 746 -24.68 -15.70 -2.20
CA SER A 746 -24.76 -17.06 -2.77
C SER A 746 -23.75 -18.05 -2.18
N CYS A 747 -22.71 -17.57 -1.48
CA CYS A 747 -21.68 -18.43 -0.89
C CYS A 747 -21.71 -18.36 0.64
N ASP A 748 -21.40 -17.20 1.20
CA ASP A 748 -21.13 -17.05 2.63
C ASP A 748 -22.31 -17.37 3.55
N PRO A 749 -23.57 -17.08 3.22
CA PRO A 749 -24.70 -17.47 4.06
C PRO A 749 -24.85 -18.99 4.26
N TYR A 750 -24.35 -19.81 3.32
CA TYR A 750 -24.34 -21.27 3.46
C TYR A 750 -23.12 -21.77 4.23
N ARG A 751 -21.99 -21.06 4.14
CA ARG A 751 -20.74 -21.42 4.82
C ARG A 751 -20.75 -20.97 6.29
N TYR A 752 -21.34 -19.81 6.55
CA TYR A 752 -21.39 -19.12 7.82
C TYR A 752 -22.82 -18.64 8.07
N VAL A 753 -23.68 -19.54 8.59
CA VAL A 753 -25.12 -19.29 8.71
C VAL A 753 -25.43 -18.08 9.62
N LEU A 754 -24.59 -17.85 10.62
CA LEU A 754 -24.72 -16.73 11.54
C LEU A 754 -24.45 -15.38 10.82
N PRO A 755 -25.41 -14.43 10.78
CA PRO A 755 -25.26 -13.18 10.03
C PRO A 755 -24.09 -12.31 10.46
N TYR A 756 -23.77 -12.31 11.76
CA TYR A 756 -22.67 -11.54 12.34
C TYR A 756 -21.38 -12.36 12.48
N HIS A 757 -21.24 -13.45 11.71
CA HIS A 757 -19.96 -14.15 11.61
C HIS A 757 -18.88 -13.19 11.07
N PRO A 758 -17.65 -13.16 11.63
CA PRO A 758 -16.63 -12.18 11.25
C PRO A 758 -16.31 -12.13 9.75
N ILE A 759 -16.33 -13.27 9.06
CA ILE A 759 -16.11 -13.33 7.60
C ILE A 759 -17.22 -12.60 6.85
N ARG A 760 -18.49 -12.77 7.25
CA ARG A 760 -19.62 -12.06 6.64
C ARG A 760 -19.56 -10.56 6.88
N ILE A 761 -19.21 -10.13 8.10
CA ILE A 761 -19.07 -8.71 8.41
C ILE A 761 -17.94 -8.08 7.58
N LYS A 762 -16.81 -8.77 7.41
CA LYS A 762 -15.72 -8.31 6.52
C LYS A 762 -16.19 -8.21 5.07
N GLY A 763 -16.96 -9.19 4.58
CA GLY A 763 -17.57 -9.15 3.24
C GLY A 763 -18.52 -7.95 3.06
N LEU A 764 -19.35 -7.64 4.06
CA LEU A 764 -20.19 -6.44 4.03
C LEU A 764 -19.37 -5.15 3.93
N LEU A 765 -18.25 -5.06 4.66
CA LEU A 765 -17.38 -3.89 4.60
C LEU A 765 -16.72 -3.75 3.23
N LEU A 766 -16.31 -4.87 2.61
CA LEU A 766 -15.77 -4.86 1.25
C LEU A 766 -16.79 -4.34 0.24
N VAL A 767 -18.04 -4.83 0.30
CA VAL A 767 -19.14 -4.33 -0.56
C VAL A 767 -19.35 -2.83 -0.35
N ALA A 768 -19.37 -2.35 0.90
CA ALA A 768 -19.51 -0.92 1.19
C ALA A 768 -18.35 -0.07 0.65
N LYS A 769 -17.10 -0.55 0.77
CA LYS A 769 -15.92 0.10 0.19
C LYS A 769 -15.98 0.17 -1.33
N LEU A 770 -16.39 -0.91 -1.99
CA LEU A 770 -16.49 -0.96 -3.45
C LEU A 770 -17.62 -0.05 -3.95
N LEU A 771 -18.77 0.01 -3.26
CA LEU A 771 -19.83 0.98 -3.56
C LEU A 771 -19.35 2.44 -3.50
N ALA A 772 -18.51 2.77 -2.52
CA ALA A 772 -17.94 4.12 -2.43
C ALA A 772 -17.03 4.46 -3.62
N ASN A 773 -16.32 3.47 -4.17
CA ASN A 773 -15.45 3.67 -5.34
C ASN A 773 -16.25 3.73 -6.66
N THR A 774 -17.36 3.00 -6.80
CA THR A 774 -18.19 3.05 -8.02
C THR A 774 -19.03 4.33 -8.15
N ALA A 775 -19.22 5.07 -7.06
CA ALA A 775 -20.07 6.25 -7.04
C ALA A 775 -19.58 7.36 -8.00
N ALA A 776 -18.26 7.58 -8.08
CA ALA A 776 -17.66 8.58 -8.97
C ALA A 776 -17.90 8.25 -10.45
N ASP A 777 -17.69 6.98 -10.85
CA ASP A 777 -17.88 6.51 -12.22
C ASP A 777 -19.34 6.66 -12.66
N THR A 778 -20.28 6.31 -11.78
CA THR A 778 -21.73 6.46 -12.06
C THR A 778 -22.20 7.91 -12.16
N ALA A 779 -21.60 8.82 -11.39
CA ALA A 779 -21.91 10.25 -11.46
C ALA A 779 -21.43 10.90 -12.76
N SER A 780 -20.35 10.39 -13.37
CA SER A 780 -19.76 10.96 -14.58
C SER A 780 -20.52 10.65 -15.88
N LEU A 781 -21.40 9.64 -15.87
CA LEU A 781 -22.06 9.12 -17.08
C LEU A 781 -23.23 9.97 -17.63
N GLY A 782 -23.77 10.93 -16.85
CA GLY A 782 -24.82 11.85 -17.30
C GLY A 782 -26.13 11.19 -17.77
N ASN A 783 -27.20 11.98 -17.95
CA ASN A 783 -28.55 11.53 -18.39
C ASN A 783 -28.61 11.07 -19.88
N SER A 784 -27.57 10.42 -20.38
CA SER A 784 -27.48 9.93 -21.74
C SER A 784 -28.26 8.61 -21.88
N GLN A 785 -29.58 8.69 -22.05
CA GLN A 785 -30.40 7.55 -22.47
C GLN A 785 -30.05 7.15 -23.91
N SER A 786 -28.96 6.40 -24.10
CA SER A 786 -28.75 5.66 -25.34
C SER A 786 -29.42 4.29 -25.22
N VAL A 787 -30.25 3.97 -26.21
CA VAL A 787 -31.04 2.73 -26.25
C VAL A 787 -30.10 1.53 -26.29
N ALA A 788 -30.25 0.65 -25.29
CA ALA A 788 -29.39 -0.50 -25.07
C ALA A 788 -29.26 -1.44 -26.29
N SER A 789 -28.03 -1.73 -26.68
CA SER A 789 -27.70 -3.02 -27.27
C SER A 789 -27.66 -4.03 -26.12
N LYS A 790 -28.45 -5.12 -26.19
CA LYS A 790 -28.45 -6.23 -25.22
C LYS A 790 -27.07 -6.90 -25.01
N ARG A 791 -26.02 -6.50 -25.75
CA ARG A 791 -24.73 -7.19 -25.82
C ARG A 791 -23.60 -6.58 -24.98
N ASP A 792 -23.77 -5.41 -24.36
CA ASP A 792 -22.71 -4.82 -23.53
C ASP A 792 -22.99 -5.01 -22.03
N PHE A 793 -22.23 -5.90 -21.38
CA PHE A 793 -22.33 -6.18 -19.95
C PHE A 793 -21.99 -4.96 -19.09
N ASN A 794 -20.93 -4.23 -19.45
CA ASN A 794 -20.46 -3.07 -18.69
C ASN A 794 -21.54 -1.99 -18.59
N GLN A 795 -22.21 -1.71 -19.71
CA GLN A 795 -23.29 -0.74 -19.76
C GLN A 795 -24.48 -1.16 -18.87
N ARG A 796 -24.83 -2.46 -18.83
CA ARG A 796 -25.89 -2.98 -17.95
C ARG A 796 -25.54 -2.89 -16.47
N ALA A 797 -24.30 -3.22 -16.11
CA ALA A 797 -23.84 -3.14 -14.72
C ALA A 797 -23.83 -1.69 -14.22
N LEU A 798 -23.35 -0.76 -15.05
CA LEU A 798 -23.37 0.67 -14.77
C LEU A 798 -24.80 1.22 -14.68
N GLN A 799 -25.70 0.82 -15.57
CA GLN A 799 -27.11 1.21 -15.49
C GLN A 799 -27.78 0.68 -14.21
N THR A 800 -27.49 -0.56 -13.82
CA THR A 800 -27.99 -1.12 -12.55
C THR A 800 -27.51 -0.29 -11.36
N LEU A 801 -26.24 0.14 -11.36
CA LEU A 801 -25.69 1.00 -10.30
C LEU A 801 -26.27 2.43 -10.32
N GLN A 802 -26.63 2.97 -11.48
CA GLN A 802 -27.31 4.27 -11.59
C GLN A 802 -28.73 4.25 -11.00
N GLU A 803 -29.41 3.11 -11.08
CA GLU A 803 -30.74 2.92 -10.49
C GLU A 803 -30.70 2.69 -8.97
N ILE A 804 -29.51 2.40 -8.41
CA ILE A 804 -29.29 2.18 -6.99
C ILE A 804 -28.93 3.49 -6.30
N ASP A 805 -29.63 3.81 -5.20
CA ASP A 805 -29.14 4.80 -4.25
C ASP A 805 -27.94 4.24 -3.49
N GLN A 806 -26.75 4.39 -4.09
CA GLN A 806 -25.50 3.83 -3.59
C GLN A 806 -25.12 4.39 -2.21
N VAL A 807 -25.46 5.65 -1.93
CA VAL A 807 -25.13 6.29 -0.65
C VAL A 807 -26.01 5.71 0.46
N SER A 808 -27.33 5.60 0.24
CA SER A 808 -28.23 4.98 1.22
C SER A 808 -27.91 3.49 1.42
N LEU A 809 -27.62 2.76 0.35
CA LEU A 809 -27.20 1.35 0.44
C LEU A 809 -25.91 1.23 1.27
N CYS A 810 -24.87 2.00 0.95
CA CYS A 810 -23.62 2.00 1.71
C CYS A 810 -23.87 2.32 3.18
N GLN A 811 -24.66 3.36 3.48
CA GLN A 811 -25.01 3.75 4.84
C GLN A 811 -25.68 2.61 5.63
N MET A 812 -26.66 1.93 5.01
CA MET A 812 -27.37 0.82 5.66
C MET A 812 -26.45 -0.38 5.91
N LEU A 813 -25.56 -0.72 4.98
CA LEU A 813 -24.56 -1.77 5.16
C LEU A 813 -23.60 -1.46 6.32
N LEU A 814 -23.15 -0.21 6.43
CA LEU A 814 -22.30 0.25 7.54
C LEU A 814 -23.02 0.15 8.89
N ILE A 815 -24.31 0.52 8.95
CA ILE A 815 -25.14 0.35 10.15
C ILE A 815 -25.29 -1.14 10.51
N MET A 816 -25.49 -2.04 9.54
CA MET A 816 -25.55 -3.49 9.78
C MET A 816 -24.25 -4.02 10.38
N ILE A 817 -23.10 -3.56 9.87
CA ILE A 817 -21.78 -3.91 10.40
C ILE A 817 -21.69 -3.49 11.86
N LEU A 818 -21.95 -2.22 12.17
CA LEU A 818 -21.84 -1.67 13.53
C LEU A 818 -22.78 -2.36 14.52
N LYS A 819 -24.00 -2.71 14.11
CA LYS A 819 -24.96 -3.48 14.94
C LYS A 819 -24.50 -4.91 15.21
N SER A 820 -23.66 -5.47 14.35
CA SER A 820 -23.17 -6.85 14.46
C SER A 820 -21.99 -6.99 15.43
N VAL A 821 -21.31 -5.87 15.74
CA VAL A 821 -20.17 -5.81 16.66
C VAL A 821 -20.63 -5.95 18.11
N PRO A 822 -19.95 -6.75 18.95
CA PRO A 822 -20.22 -6.79 20.38
C PRO A 822 -20.15 -5.39 21.03
N ARG A 823 -21.13 -5.08 21.91
CA ARG A 823 -21.18 -3.79 22.63
C ARG A 823 -19.90 -3.59 23.43
N GLY A 824 -19.30 -2.40 23.33
CA GLY A 824 -18.04 -2.05 23.98
C GLY A 824 -16.77 -2.35 23.16
N TYR A 825 -16.90 -2.96 21.98
CA TYR A 825 -15.76 -3.33 21.12
C TYR A 825 -15.74 -2.57 19.78
N ALA A 826 -16.78 -1.79 19.49
CA ALA A 826 -16.93 -1.05 18.23
C ALA A 826 -15.86 0.03 17.97
N GLN A 827 -15.10 0.43 19.00
CA GLN A 827 -14.01 1.40 18.86
C GLN A 827 -12.64 0.72 18.70
N GLU A 828 -12.57 -0.61 18.79
CA GLU A 828 -11.31 -1.36 18.82
C GLU A 828 -11.18 -2.35 17.69
N TRP A 829 -12.29 -2.84 17.13
CA TRP A 829 -12.23 -3.73 15.98
C TRP A 829 -12.09 -2.91 14.70
N GLU A 830 -11.00 -3.13 13.97
CA GLU A 830 -10.66 -2.41 12.73
C GLU A 830 -11.85 -2.27 11.78
N VAL A 831 -12.55 -3.37 11.49
CA VAL A 831 -13.74 -3.41 10.63
C VAL A 831 -14.80 -2.41 11.08
N SER A 832 -15.03 -2.30 12.40
CA SER A 832 -16.01 -1.38 12.97
C SER A 832 -15.54 0.08 13.02
N VAL A 833 -14.23 0.30 13.19
CA VAL A 833 -13.62 1.63 13.15
C VAL A 833 -13.72 2.19 11.74
N THR A 834 -13.34 1.42 10.72
CA THR A 834 -13.48 1.81 9.32
C THR A 834 -14.94 2.05 8.95
N ALA A 835 -15.85 1.15 9.37
CA ALA A 835 -17.27 1.32 9.07
C ALA A 835 -17.85 2.60 9.70
N LYS A 836 -17.43 2.93 10.92
CA LYS A 836 -17.83 4.17 11.59
C LYS A 836 -17.30 5.41 10.87
N HIS A 837 -16.03 5.40 10.47
CA HIS A 837 -15.43 6.53 9.74
C HIS A 837 -16.19 6.85 8.44
N MET A 838 -16.43 5.83 7.61
CA MET A 838 -17.22 5.98 6.38
C MET A 838 -18.64 6.47 6.67
N LEU A 839 -19.26 5.99 7.74
CA LEU A 839 -20.60 6.43 8.14
C LEU A 839 -20.62 7.90 8.58
N ASP A 840 -19.59 8.34 9.32
CA ASP A 840 -19.44 9.73 9.77
C ASP A 840 -19.24 10.69 8.57
N GLU A 841 -18.55 10.26 7.51
CA GLU A 841 -18.45 11.01 6.24
C GLU A 841 -19.81 11.12 5.53
N ILE A 842 -20.55 10.02 5.41
CA ILE A 842 -21.89 10.00 4.78
C ILE A 842 -22.87 10.90 5.54
N ASN A 843 -22.79 10.94 6.88
CA ASN A 843 -23.67 11.77 7.70
C ASN A 843 -23.43 13.28 7.53
N GLN A 844 -22.29 13.69 6.95
CA GLN A 844 -21.98 15.09 6.67
C GLN A 844 -22.51 15.57 5.30
N LEU A 845 -23.06 14.67 4.48
CA LEU A 845 -23.61 15.01 3.17
C LEU A 845 -24.92 15.79 3.31
N PRO A 846 -25.07 16.97 2.65
CA PRO A 846 -26.30 17.76 2.72
C PRO A 846 -27.45 17.15 1.90
N GLY A 847 -28.69 17.49 2.25
CA GLY A 847 -29.88 17.22 1.42
C GLY A 847 -30.42 15.78 1.47
N ARG A 848 -30.24 15.07 2.59
CA ARG A 848 -30.65 13.65 2.76
C ARG A 848 -31.71 13.43 3.84
N ASP A 849 -32.50 14.44 4.18
CA ASP A 849 -33.45 14.40 5.30
C ASP A 849 -34.51 13.29 5.15
N GLN A 850 -34.95 13.04 3.91
CA GLN A 850 -35.97 12.02 3.61
C GLN A 850 -35.42 10.61 3.77
N GLU A 851 -34.24 10.32 3.20
CA GLU A 851 -33.55 9.05 3.31
C GLU A 851 -33.18 8.75 4.77
N LEU A 852 -32.64 9.75 5.47
CA LEU A 852 -32.29 9.63 6.88
C LEU A 852 -33.51 9.28 7.75
N SER A 853 -34.68 9.85 7.48
CA SER A 853 -35.92 9.52 8.19
C SER A 853 -36.27 8.02 8.08
N LEU A 854 -36.20 7.46 6.87
CA LEU A 854 -36.49 6.04 6.62
C LEU A 854 -35.42 5.12 7.23
N ILE A 855 -34.15 5.47 7.08
CA ILE A 855 -33.02 4.72 7.65
C ILE A 855 -33.08 4.73 9.18
N ASN A 856 -33.41 5.86 9.81
CA ASN A 856 -33.56 5.97 11.26
C ASN A 856 -34.74 5.13 11.77
N SER A 857 -35.89 5.18 11.09
CA SER A 857 -37.05 4.33 11.41
C SER A 857 -36.69 2.84 11.38
N TRP A 858 -36.00 2.38 10.33
CA TRP A 858 -35.50 1.00 10.25
C TRP A 858 -34.46 0.71 11.34
N THR A 859 -33.61 1.67 11.67
CA THR A 859 -32.57 1.51 12.69
C THR A 859 -33.17 1.29 14.07
N GLU A 860 -34.22 2.03 14.42
CA GLU A 860 -34.92 1.95 15.70
C GLU A 860 -35.83 0.72 15.82
N LYS A 861 -36.60 0.41 14.77
CA LYS A 861 -37.61 -0.65 14.77
C LYS A 861 -37.51 -1.55 13.53
N PRO A 862 -36.45 -2.36 13.39
CA PRO A 862 -36.22 -3.16 12.18
C PRO A 862 -37.27 -4.25 11.93
N GLU A 863 -38.02 -4.66 12.95
CA GLU A 863 -39.09 -5.68 12.83
C GLU A 863 -40.45 -5.10 12.41
N ALA A 864 -40.61 -3.78 12.36
CA ALA A 864 -41.86 -3.17 11.88
C ALA A 864 -42.06 -3.47 10.39
N ASP A 865 -43.29 -3.76 9.96
CA ASP A 865 -43.58 -4.17 8.58
C ASP A 865 -43.05 -3.18 7.53
N GLN A 866 -43.22 -1.88 7.78
CA GLN A 866 -42.70 -0.83 6.91
C GLN A 866 -41.16 -0.79 6.88
N ALA A 867 -40.50 -1.00 8.03
CA ALA A 867 -39.04 -1.06 8.12
C ALA A 867 -38.47 -2.30 7.41
N ARG A 868 -39.16 -3.44 7.52
CA ARG A 868 -38.82 -4.67 6.77
C ARG A 868 -38.94 -4.47 5.28
N ALA A 869 -40.07 -3.94 4.81
CA ALA A 869 -40.28 -3.67 3.39
C ALA A 869 -39.25 -2.68 2.84
N PHE A 870 -38.91 -1.65 3.63
CA PHE A 870 -37.84 -0.71 3.28
C PHE A 870 -36.48 -1.40 3.20
N PHE A 871 -36.10 -2.23 4.18
CA PHE A 871 -34.84 -2.99 4.14
C PHE A 871 -34.77 -3.94 2.94
N GLU A 872 -35.86 -4.63 2.65
CA GLU A 872 -35.96 -5.54 1.51
C GLU A 872 -35.77 -4.80 0.19
N TYR A 873 -36.41 -3.63 0.04
CA TYR A 873 -36.28 -2.79 -1.14
C TYR A 873 -34.91 -2.10 -1.26
N ALA A 874 -34.43 -1.45 -0.20
CA ALA A 874 -33.26 -0.57 -0.23
C ALA A 874 -31.93 -1.33 -0.13
N VAL A 875 -31.93 -2.53 0.47
CA VAL A 875 -30.70 -3.32 0.66
C VAL A 875 -30.78 -4.61 -0.13
N VAL A 876 -31.72 -5.48 0.23
CA VAL A 876 -31.74 -6.88 -0.24
C VAL A 876 -31.91 -6.95 -1.76
N LYS A 877 -32.91 -6.25 -2.31
CA LYS A 877 -33.17 -6.22 -3.75
C LYS A 877 -32.02 -5.61 -4.55
N GLN A 878 -31.39 -4.55 -4.01
CA GLN A 878 -30.29 -3.85 -4.71
C GLN A 878 -29.04 -4.72 -4.77
N VAL A 879 -28.67 -5.35 -3.66
CA VAL A 879 -27.54 -6.28 -3.60
C VAL A 879 -27.82 -7.53 -4.45
N ASP A 880 -29.04 -8.04 -4.47
CA ASP A 880 -29.42 -9.17 -5.32
C ASP A 880 -29.35 -8.81 -6.81
N ALA A 881 -29.79 -7.60 -7.20
CA ALA A 881 -29.65 -7.13 -8.58
C ALA A 881 -28.19 -7.13 -9.04
N LEU A 882 -27.27 -6.66 -8.20
CA LEU A 882 -25.82 -6.72 -8.47
C LEU A 882 -25.31 -8.16 -8.47
N ALA A 883 -25.67 -8.98 -7.49
CA ALA A 883 -25.24 -10.37 -7.38
C ALA A 883 -25.66 -11.21 -8.60
N ASN A 884 -26.86 -10.99 -9.15
CA ASN A 884 -27.37 -11.72 -10.31
C ASN A 884 -26.52 -11.51 -11.58
N LEU A 885 -25.72 -10.43 -11.63
CA LEU A 885 -24.77 -10.20 -12.73
C LEU A 885 -23.49 -11.02 -12.60
N GLY A 886 -23.16 -11.55 -11.41
CA GLY A 886 -21.88 -12.20 -11.13
C GLY A 886 -21.62 -13.46 -11.94
N VAL A 887 -22.63 -14.32 -12.12
CA VAL A 887 -22.48 -15.56 -12.91
C VAL A 887 -22.09 -15.24 -14.36
N GLU A 888 -22.70 -14.22 -14.95
CA GLU A 888 -22.40 -13.78 -16.31
C GLU A 888 -20.96 -13.26 -16.44
N ILE A 889 -20.46 -12.51 -15.44
CA ILE A 889 -19.05 -12.09 -15.38
C ILE A 889 -18.14 -13.31 -15.35
N PHE A 890 -18.40 -14.27 -14.48
CA PHE A 890 -17.50 -15.42 -14.32
C PHE A 890 -17.47 -16.30 -15.57
N GLU A 891 -18.62 -16.50 -16.23
CA GLU A 891 -18.69 -17.24 -17.49
C GLU A 891 -18.00 -16.49 -18.64
N MET A 892 -18.19 -15.17 -18.73
CA MET A 892 -17.57 -14.33 -19.75
C MET A 892 -16.04 -14.26 -19.59
N GLU A 893 -15.57 -14.01 -18.37
CA GLU A 893 -14.16 -13.68 -18.09
C GLU A 893 -13.32 -14.91 -17.78
N PHE A 894 -13.91 -15.95 -17.18
CA PHE A 894 -13.19 -17.13 -16.72
C PHE A 894 -13.76 -18.45 -17.26
N GLY A 895 -14.91 -18.42 -17.93
CA GLY A 895 -15.62 -19.59 -18.46
C GLY A 895 -15.14 -20.09 -19.83
N GLN A 896 -14.29 -19.34 -20.54
CA GLN A 896 -13.73 -19.72 -21.85
C GLN A 896 -12.36 -20.38 -21.76
#